data_AF-A0A8B6GAA6-F1
#
_entry.id   AF-A0A8B6GAA6-F1
#
_cell.length_a   1.000
_cell.length_b   1.000
_cell.length_c   1.000
_cell.angle_alpha   90.00
_cell.angle_beta   90.00
_cell.angle_gamma   90.00
#
_symmetry.space_group_name_H-M   'P 1'
#
loop_
_entity.id
_entity.type
_entity.pdbx_description
1 polymer ?
#
loop_
_entity_poly.entity_id
_entity_poly.type
_entity_poly.pdbx_seq_one_letter_code
_entity_poly.pdbx_strand_id
1 'polypeptide(L)'
;MKYRSRLCNNPSPNAGGLDCYGVSRENSSCSSNVCPGIIRMPMNGNWGGWNGWTRCSKTCGGGRKYRSRLCNNLSPNAGGLDCNGVSRENSSCSSNVCPGIIRMPKWTNWNLWDSCTVDCGFGKRSRNRVCQHCVQGNCNAVDNKQCRGNSDEIKTCSVISCTGAPQVTILRQSHFVQIGTTVTFVCNIQSNPPISELWWTDNQAQVITDKLRYNGGHIHNHNLSIISVTDSDSGVYTCNANNTEGTSKATTTLITGNITQTTILKDLYVAIDKQDITLECLIKTDISNNVLYWLKNGKDLRPYLSSKYSGGNLSEQSLTLMNVDNNDAGNYTCKLENDFGSSEDAVELKLLSVHVYNPVHRNMRANDTITLQCVITGGNSVAWRRNNQTIDTASNVRYSGGTVNTPSLTITNVTRYHSGNYTCETSYDLVKVTSKKAIQLFVKDIPLVYQSSANLQVFTGHPIQLTCVHKSYPVISDVFWIKDGEKLNVSVSKYNGSTINEPSLTIVNTDQFDAGTYVCAVVNDIGTGYSNKILLIIKDLDETRDALVPIIGGGVGALVVIVLLVAIICIVFRRRRESHLKRQIVTTNYKTGAEAVQFRLDIDEDEVSPSILTNPNPPKDDHISIKVPDLKEYIFKKQQNNKLEDEYKVRGI
;
A
#
# COMPACT_ATOMS: atom_id res chain seq x y z
N MET A 1 -67.29 72.00 -67.26
CA MET A 1 -67.45 70.53 -67.16
C MET A 1 -68.92 70.21 -66.93
N LYS A 2 -69.47 69.19 -67.60
CA LYS A 2 -70.79 68.61 -67.31
C LYS A 2 -70.61 67.15 -66.91
N TYR A 3 -71.46 66.62 -66.02
CA TYR A 3 -71.42 65.22 -65.60
C TYR A 3 -72.82 64.62 -65.47
N ARG A 4 -72.92 63.28 -65.53
CA ARG A 4 -74.12 62.51 -65.19
C ARG A 4 -73.78 61.31 -64.30
N SER A 5 -74.74 60.86 -63.49
CA SER A 5 -74.57 59.76 -62.53
C SER A 5 -75.74 58.78 -62.53
N ARG A 6 -75.49 57.53 -62.14
CA ARG A 6 -76.49 56.46 -61.98
C ARG A 6 -76.39 55.74 -60.63
N LEU A 7 -77.50 55.19 -60.14
CA LEU A 7 -77.60 54.43 -58.87
C LEU A 7 -78.03 52.98 -59.15
N CYS A 8 -77.48 52.01 -58.41
CA CYS A 8 -77.81 50.59 -58.48
C CYS A 8 -78.94 50.28 -57.50
N ASN A 9 -80.19 50.50 -57.92
CA ASN A 9 -81.35 50.43 -57.02
C ASN A 9 -82.61 49.76 -57.62
N ASN A 10 -82.48 49.01 -58.72
CA ASN A 10 -83.62 48.33 -59.35
C ASN A 10 -83.26 46.96 -59.99
N PRO A 11 -83.25 45.85 -59.22
CA PRO A 11 -83.27 45.77 -57.76
C PRO A 11 -81.86 45.94 -57.15
N SER A 12 -81.78 46.29 -55.86
CA SER A 12 -80.52 46.38 -55.10
C SER A 12 -80.04 44.98 -54.63
N PRO A 13 -78.75 44.64 -54.70
CA PRO A 13 -78.24 43.32 -54.28
C PRO A 13 -78.51 43.00 -52.79
N ASN A 14 -78.89 41.75 -52.48
CA ASN A 14 -79.02 41.21 -51.11
C ASN A 14 -78.55 39.74 -51.03
N ALA A 15 -78.33 39.22 -49.81
CA ALA A 15 -77.99 37.81 -49.52
C ALA A 15 -76.79 37.19 -50.29
N GLY A 16 -75.76 37.99 -50.58
CA GLY A 16 -74.52 37.52 -51.23
C GLY A 16 -74.47 37.64 -52.76
N GLY A 17 -75.41 38.35 -53.39
CA GLY A 17 -75.34 38.69 -54.81
C GLY A 17 -74.24 39.72 -55.14
N LEU A 18 -73.69 39.66 -56.35
CA LEU A 18 -72.59 40.53 -56.82
C LEU A 18 -73.04 41.99 -57.03
N ASP A 19 -72.13 42.94 -56.81
CA ASP A 19 -72.36 44.37 -57.04
C ASP A 19 -72.57 44.72 -58.54
N CYS A 20 -73.30 45.81 -58.82
CA CYS A 20 -73.51 46.32 -60.18
C CYS A 20 -72.17 46.73 -60.84
N TYR A 21 -71.92 46.27 -62.07
CA TYR A 21 -70.68 46.55 -62.80
C TYR A 21 -70.68 47.93 -63.53
N GLY A 22 -69.61 48.71 -63.36
CA GLY A 22 -69.34 50.02 -64.01
C GLY A 22 -69.40 51.24 -63.08
N VAL A 23 -68.74 52.35 -63.44
CA VAL A 23 -68.63 53.56 -62.58
C VAL A 23 -69.94 54.34 -62.43
N SER A 24 -70.16 54.96 -61.26
CA SER A 24 -71.42 55.63 -60.88
C SER A 24 -71.54 57.09 -61.32
N ARG A 25 -70.45 57.70 -61.80
CA ARG A 25 -70.41 59.09 -62.29
C ARG A 25 -69.36 59.23 -63.41
N GLU A 26 -69.74 59.91 -64.49
CA GLU A 26 -68.88 60.17 -65.65
C GLU A 26 -68.89 61.68 -65.99
N ASN A 27 -67.70 62.26 -66.21
CA ASN A 27 -67.49 63.69 -66.46
C ASN A 27 -67.01 63.94 -67.91
N SER A 28 -67.47 65.02 -68.53
CA SER A 28 -66.93 65.54 -69.80
C SER A 28 -66.67 67.06 -69.73
N SER A 29 -65.55 67.49 -70.31
CA SER A 29 -65.12 68.89 -70.40
C SER A 29 -65.76 69.58 -71.60
N CYS A 30 -66.30 70.78 -71.41
CA CYS A 30 -66.71 71.63 -72.54
C CYS A 30 -65.49 72.43 -73.00
N SER A 31 -65.15 72.34 -74.30
CA SER A 31 -64.03 73.04 -74.92
C SER A 31 -64.28 74.55 -75.03
N SER A 32 -63.17 75.27 -74.95
CA SER A 32 -62.97 76.72 -74.92
C SER A 32 -63.32 77.43 -76.23
N ASN A 33 -63.75 78.70 -76.14
CA ASN A 33 -63.24 79.81 -76.96
C ASN A 33 -63.54 81.18 -76.31
N VAL A 34 -62.61 82.10 -76.53
CA VAL A 34 -62.27 83.32 -75.75
C VAL A 34 -63.10 84.55 -76.16
N CYS A 35 -63.27 85.56 -75.27
CA CYS A 35 -63.12 86.99 -75.58
C CYS A 35 -63.01 87.89 -74.31
N PRO A 36 -62.41 89.10 -74.41
CA PRO A 36 -61.55 89.69 -73.39
C PRO A 36 -62.11 90.96 -72.72
N GLY A 37 -61.54 91.29 -71.55
CA GLY A 37 -61.53 92.66 -71.00
C GLY A 37 -62.52 92.90 -69.86
N ILE A 38 -62.03 92.80 -68.62
CA ILE A 38 -62.28 93.63 -67.43
C ILE A 38 -61.60 92.88 -66.26
N ILE A 39 -60.53 93.46 -65.70
CA ILE A 39 -59.87 92.91 -64.50
C ILE A 39 -60.73 93.33 -63.29
N ARG A 40 -61.49 92.38 -62.70
CA ARG A 40 -62.01 92.52 -61.32
C ARG A 40 -61.05 91.77 -60.39
N MET A 41 -60.68 92.38 -59.26
CA MET A 41 -59.81 91.72 -58.28
C MET A 41 -60.54 90.54 -57.60
N PRO A 42 -59.89 89.38 -57.41
CA PRO A 42 -60.52 88.18 -56.85
C PRO A 42 -60.87 88.36 -55.37
N MET A 43 -62.12 88.05 -55.00
CA MET A 43 -62.55 87.89 -53.61
C MET A 43 -62.80 86.41 -53.30
N ASN A 44 -62.24 85.91 -52.20
CA ASN A 44 -62.44 84.53 -51.73
C ASN A 44 -63.81 84.37 -51.06
N GLY A 45 -64.43 83.21 -51.26
CA GLY A 45 -65.73 82.90 -50.68
C GLY A 45 -65.67 82.64 -49.18
N ASN A 46 -66.70 83.07 -48.45
CA ASN A 46 -66.87 82.70 -47.05
C ASN A 46 -68.24 82.06 -46.77
N TRP A 47 -68.25 81.12 -45.81
CA TRP A 47 -69.43 80.31 -45.52
C TRP A 47 -70.52 81.12 -44.82
N GLY A 48 -71.77 80.93 -45.23
CA GLY A 48 -72.94 81.36 -44.48
C GLY A 48 -73.16 80.55 -43.21
N GLY A 49 -74.13 81.00 -42.40
CA GLY A 49 -74.56 80.27 -41.21
C GLY A 49 -75.06 78.86 -41.52
N TRP A 50 -74.85 77.93 -40.59
CA TRP A 50 -75.44 76.60 -40.69
C TRP A 50 -76.94 76.63 -40.48
N ASN A 51 -77.67 75.85 -41.28
CA ASN A 51 -79.06 75.51 -40.98
C ASN A 51 -79.15 74.67 -39.68
N GLY A 52 -80.35 74.58 -39.12
CA GLY A 52 -80.63 73.69 -37.99
C GLY A 52 -80.35 72.22 -38.32
N TRP A 53 -80.04 71.43 -37.29
CA TRP A 53 -79.86 69.99 -37.42
C TRP A 53 -81.20 69.28 -37.72
N THR A 54 -81.19 68.26 -38.58
CA THR A 54 -82.34 67.36 -38.79
C THR A 54 -82.66 66.54 -37.52
N ARG A 55 -83.84 65.91 -37.49
CA ARG A 55 -84.15 64.90 -36.47
C ARG A 55 -83.20 63.71 -36.57
N CYS A 56 -82.99 63.03 -35.44
CA CYS A 56 -82.10 61.88 -35.36
C CYS A 56 -82.69 60.67 -36.12
N SER A 57 -81.85 59.95 -36.86
CA SER A 57 -82.29 58.79 -37.64
C SER A 57 -82.75 57.59 -36.80
N LYS A 58 -82.44 57.56 -35.48
CA LYS A 58 -82.83 56.51 -34.53
C LYS A 58 -83.13 57.10 -33.15
N THR A 59 -83.94 56.42 -32.35
CA THR A 59 -84.36 56.88 -31.01
C THR A 59 -83.54 56.28 -29.86
N CYS A 60 -82.89 55.12 -30.01
CA CYS A 60 -81.86 54.58 -29.10
C CYS A 60 -80.78 53.78 -29.87
N GLY A 61 -79.64 53.48 -29.23
CA GLY A 61 -78.58 52.64 -29.78
C GLY A 61 -77.66 53.32 -30.80
N GLY A 62 -77.69 54.65 -30.90
CA GLY A 62 -76.88 55.47 -31.81
C GLY A 62 -77.50 55.65 -33.21
N GLY A 63 -77.92 56.89 -33.52
CA GLY A 63 -78.36 57.37 -34.82
C GLY A 63 -77.52 58.55 -35.32
N ARG A 64 -77.86 59.10 -36.51
CA ARG A 64 -77.18 60.27 -37.09
C ARG A 64 -78.16 61.39 -37.44
N LYS A 65 -77.73 62.63 -37.30
CA LYS A 65 -78.42 63.85 -37.75
C LYS A 65 -77.49 64.71 -38.60
N TYR A 66 -78.07 65.55 -39.47
CA TYR A 66 -77.32 66.32 -40.48
C TYR A 66 -77.69 67.81 -40.44
N ARG A 67 -76.76 68.70 -40.78
CA ARG A 67 -77.04 70.12 -41.09
C ARG A 67 -76.21 70.57 -42.29
N SER A 68 -76.63 71.63 -42.96
CA SER A 68 -75.97 72.15 -44.15
C SER A 68 -75.85 73.67 -44.15
N ARG A 69 -74.85 74.20 -44.85
CA ARG A 69 -74.62 75.64 -45.06
C ARG A 69 -74.24 75.91 -46.51
N LEU A 70 -74.49 77.13 -46.97
CA LEU A 70 -74.19 77.57 -48.33
C LEU A 70 -73.06 78.60 -48.32
N CYS A 71 -72.26 78.64 -49.39
CA CYS A 71 -71.14 79.57 -49.58
C CYS A 71 -71.67 80.92 -50.12
N ASN A 72 -72.46 81.61 -49.29
CA ASN A 72 -73.21 82.80 -49.68
C ASN A 72 -72.98 84.01 -48.79
N ASN A 73 -72.05 83.93 -47.81
CA ASN A 73 -71.67 85.07 -46.98
C ASN A 73 -70.37 85.67 -47.54
N LEU A 74 -70.51 86.43 -48.63
CA LEU A 74 -69.48 86.75 -49.65
C LEU A 74 -69.16 85.53 -50.53
N SER A 75 -69.77 85.49 -51.72
CA SER A 75 -69.51 84.42 -52.70
C SER A 75 -68.25 84.74 -53.53
N PRO A 76 -67.41 83.73 -53.86
CA PRO A 76 -66.18 83.99 -54.57
C PRO A 76 -66.44 84.47 -56.00
N ASN A 77 -65.62 85.41 -56.47
CA ASN A 77 -65.69 85.94 -57.83
C ASN A 77 -64.29 86.14 -58.43
N ALA A 78 -64.26 86.36 -59.75
CA ALA A 78 -63.06 86.77 -60.50
C ALA A 78 -61.78 85.93 -60.20
N GLY A 79 -61.95 84.62 -59.95
CA GLY A 79 -60.85 83.69 -59.66
C GLY A 79 -60.47 83.55 -58.18
N GLY A 80 -61.24 84.13 -57.25
CA GLY A 80 -61.08 83.90 -55.81
C GLY A 80 -61.40 82.45 -55.40
N LEU A 81 -60.78 81.99 -54.32
CA LEU A 81 -60.89 80.62 -53.83
C LEU A 81 -62.31 80.32 -53.30
N ASP A 82 -62.78 79.10 -53.57
CA ASP A 82 -64.06 78.59 -53.04
C ASP A 82 -64.03 78.50 -51.50
N CYS A 83 -65.23 78.52 -50.88
CA CYS A 83 -65.32 78.39 -49.43
C CYS A 83 -64.67 77.10 -48.93
N ASN A 84 -63.67 77.22 -48.05
CA ASN A 84 -62.90 76.08 -47.57
C ASN A 84 -63.64 75.34 -46.43
N GLY A 85 -63.84 74.02 -46.57
CA GLY A 85 -64.56 73.17 -45.61
C GLY A 85 -65.81 72.49 -46.20
N VAL A 86 -66.51 71.67 -45.40
CA VAL A 86 -67.68 70.91 -45.89
C VAL A 86 -68.97 71.75 -45.86
N SER A 87 -69.83 71.55 -46.86
CA SER A 87 -71.17 72.18 -46.95
C SER A 87 -72.26 71.41 -46.20
N ARG A 88 -71.98 70.17 -45.79
CA ARG A 88 -72.87 69.32 -44.98
C ARG A 88 -72.07 68.65 -43.88
N GLU A 89 -72.57 68.78 -42.66
CA GLU A 89 -72.00 68.18 -41.46
C GLU A 89 -72.96 67.10 -40.96
N ASN A 90 -72.41 65.99 -40.45
CA ASN A 90 -73.18 64.97 -39.75
C ASN A 90 -72.69 64.84 -38.30
N SER A 91 -73.60 64.47 -37.41
CA SER A 91 -73.27 64.24 -36.00
C SER A 91 -74.07 63.07 -35.45
N SER A 92 -73.45 62.32 -34.55
CA SER A 92 -74.06 61.22 -33.81
C SER A 92 -75.16 61.74 -32.87
N CYS A 93 -76.23 60.99 -32.71
CA CYS A 93 -77.32 61.32 -31.79
C CYS A 93 -77.96 60.06 -31.20
N SER A 94 -78.76 60.20 -30.13
CA SER A 94 -79.41 59.09 -29.43
C SER A 94 -78.45 57.98 -28.95
N SER A 95 -77.44 58.36 -28.16
CA SER A 95 -76.40 57.49 -27.60
C SER A 95 -76.85 56.57 -26.46
N ASN A 96 -78.12 56.62 -26.08
CA ASN A 96 -78.66 55.81 -24.99
C ASN A 96 -78.72 54.34 -25.39
N VAL A 97 -78.31 53.46 -24.49
CA VAL A 97 -78.31 52.00 -24.66
C VAL A 97 -79.75 51.49 -24.56
N CYS A 98 -80.20 50.67 -25.51
CA CYS A 98 -81.54 50.08 -25.46
C CYS A 98 -81.60 48.97 -24.37
N PRO A 99 -82.73 48.77 -23.66
CA PRO A 99 -82.78 47.85 -22.50
C PRO A 99 -82.61 46.37 -22.92
N GLY A 100 -81.67 45.64 -22.30
CA GLY A 100 -81.63 44.17 -22.36
C GLY A 100 -80.31 43.41 -22.60
N ILE A 101 -79.09 44.00 -22.51
CA ILE A 101 -77.82 43.24 -22.72
C ILE A 101 -76.99 43.12 -21.44
N ILE A 102 -76.64 41.88 -21.06
CA ILE A 102 -75.74 41.49 -19.96
C ILE A 102 -74.27 41.76 -20.38
N ARG A 103 -73.46 42.42 -19.53
CA ARG A 103 -72.01 42.65 -19.77
C ARG A 103 -71.17 41.48 -19.23
N MET A 104 -70.08 41.14 -19.92
CA MET A 104 -69.12 40.12 -19.47
C MET A 104 -68.15 40.64 -18.39
N PRO A 105 -67.69 39.77 -17.46
CA PRO A 105 -66.79 40.16 -16.37
C PRO A 105 -65.39 40.55 -16.85
N LYS A 106 -64.82 41.61 -16.25
CA LYS A 106 -63.48 42.13 -16.57
C LYS A 106 -62.79 42.71 -15.32
N TRP A 107 -61.48 42.49 -15.20
CA TRP A 107 -60.65 43.17 -14.20
C TRP A 107 -60.64 44.69 -14.39
N THR A 108 -60.67 45.45 -13.29
CA THR A 108 -60.24 46.86 -13.28
C THR A 108 -58.76 46.96 -13.62
N ASN A 109 -58.30 48.19 -13.90
CA ASN A 109 -56.88 48.47 -13.83
C ASN A 109 -56.37 48.18 -12.41
N TRP A 110 -55.10 47.79 -12.31
CA TRP A 110 -54.43 47.69 -11.02
C TRP A 110 -54.41 49.05 -10.32
N ASN A 111 -54.62 49.04 -9.01
CA ASN A 111 -54.32 50.20 -8.18
C ASN A 111 -52.81 50.49 -8.20
N LEU A 112 -52.44 51.70 -7.73
CA LEU A 112 -51.05 52.03 -7.49
C LEU A 112 -50.44 51.03 -6.50
N TRP A 113 -49.13 50.80 -6.61
CA TRP A 113 -48.42 50.02 -5.60
C TRP A 113 -48.45 50.75 -4.26
N ASP A 114 -48.71 50.01 -3.20
CA ASP A 114 -48.49 50.46 -1.83
C ASP A 114 -47.00 50.83 -1.62
N SER A 115 -46.72 51.62 -0.60
CA SER A 115 -45.35 51.83 -0.13
C SER A 115 -44.70 50.50 0.23
N CYS A 116 -43.36 50.45 0.18
CA CYS A 116 -42.64 49.26 0.61
C CYS A 116 -42.95 48.99 2.09
N THR A 117 -43.11 47.72 2.48
CA THR A 117 -43.37 47.33 3.88
C THR A 117 -42.24 47.69 4.85
N VAL A 118 -41.09 48.11 4.31
CA VAL A 118 -39.92 48.53 5.08
C VAL A 118 -39.48 49.91 4.58
N ASP A 119 -38.97 50.73 5.50
CA ASP A 119 -38.46 52.06 5.18
C ASP A 119 -37.05 52.01 4.56
N CYS A 120 -36.31 50.91 4.74
CA CYS A 120 -35.02 50.65 4.09
C CYS A 120 -34.76 49.14 3.90
N GLY A 121 -33.94 48.75 2.91
CA GLY A 121 -33.60 47.34 2.66
C GLY A 121 -34.61 46.62 1.75
N PHE A 122 -34.75 45.30 1.93
CA PHE A 122 -35.67 44.48 1.13
C PHE A 122 -37.02 44.32 1.81
N GLY A 123 -38.07 44.86 1.19
CA GLY A 123 -39.44 44.68 1.63
C GLY A 123 -40.33 44.11 0.54
N LYS A 124 -41.63 44.11 0.80
CA LYS A 124 -42.65 43.75 -0.18
C LYS A 124 -43.54 44.97 -0.39
N ARG A 125 -44.09 45.11 -1.59
CA ARG A 125 -45.19 46.04 -1.87
C ARG A 125 -46.28 45.27 -2.56
N SER A 126 -47.52 45.65 -2.29
CA SER A 126 -48.73 45.05 -2.86
C SER A 126 -49.47 46.04 -3.74
N ARG A 127 -50.24 45.52 -4.69
CA ARG A 127 -51.32 46.24 -5.34
C ARG A 127 -52.45 45.28 -5.63
N ASN A 128 -53.66 45.79 -5.70
CA ASN A 128 -54.85 45.00 -5.95
C ASN A 128 -55.67 45.53 -7.13
N ARG A 129 -56.59 44.69 -7.62
CA ARG A 129 -57.59 45.01 -8.65
C ARG A 129 -58.88 44.23 -8.38
N VAL A 130 -60.01 44.74 -8.84
CA VAL A 130 -61.34 44.17 -8.58
C VAL A 130 -61.95 43.65 -9.88
N CYS A 131 -62.62 42.50 -9.84
CA CYS A 131 -63.37 41.98 -11.00
C CYS A 131 -64.74 42.66 -11.06
N GLN A 132 -65.02 43.38 -12.16
CA GLN A 132 -66.27 44.09 -12.41
C GLN A 132 -67.14 43.31 -13.41
N HIS A 133 -68.45 43.61 -13.41
CA HIS A 133 -69.45 42.98 -14.29
C HIS A 133 -69.63 41.47 -14.11
N CYS A 134 -69.55 40.99 -12.86
CA CYS A 134 -69.89 39.62 -12.48
C CYS A 134 -71.41 39.38 -12.54
N VAL A 135 -71.80 38.16 -12.88
CA VAL A 135 -73.22 37.77 -12.96
C VAL A 135 -73.85 37.86 -11.56
N GLN A 136 -75.02 38.50 -11.45
CA GLN A 136 -75.79 38.73 -10.21
C GLN A 136 -75.12 39.61 -9.13
N GLY A 137 -74.11 40.42 -9.48
CA GLY A 137 -73.57 41.44 -8.56
C GLY A 137 -72.74 40.89 -7.38
N ASN A 138 -72.49 39.59 -7.33
CA ASN A 138 -71.69 38.98 -6.27
C ASN A 138 -70.23 38.80 -6.74
N CYS A 139 -69.41 39.83 -6.52
CA CYS A 139 -67.98 39.82 -6.88
C CYS A 139 -67.07 39.22 -5.79
N ASN A 140 -67.60 38.79 -4.64
CA ASN A 140 -66.82 38.42 -3.45
C ASN A 140 -66.97 36.93 -3.06
N ALA A 141 -66.86 36.02 -4.04
CA ALA A 141 -66.75 34.60 -3.75
C ALA A 141 -65.30 34.14 -3.95
N VAL A 142 -64.75 33.50 -2.91
CA VAL A 142 -63.36 33.03 -2.77
C VAL A 142 -62.90 32.03 -3.86
N ASP A 143 -63.79 31.62 -4.78
CA ASP A 143 -63.47 30.71 -5.89
C ASP A 143 -63.97 31.18 -7.28
N ASN A 144 -63.98 32.49 -7.55
CA ASN A 144 -64.55 33.02 -8.81
C ASN A 144 -63.57 32.98 -10.00
N LYS A 145 -63.51 31.86 -10.73
CA LYS A 145 -62.80 31.67 -12.03
C LYS A 145 -63.39 32.50 -13.21
N GLN A 146 -64.19 33.54 -12.98
CA GLN A 146 -64.77 34.35 -14.07
C GLN A 146 -63.78 35.38 -14.66
N CYS A 147 -62.93 35.98 -13.82
CA CYS A 147 -61.80 36.78 -14.27
C CYS A 147 -60.50 35.96 -14.09
N ARG A 148 -59.76 35.66 -15.17
CA ARG A 148 -58.53 34.83 -15.11
C ARG A 148 -57.35 35.64 -14.54
N GLY A 149 -56.67 35.13 -13.51
CA GLY A 149 -55.50 35.74 -12.86
C GLY A 149 -55.79 36.23 -11.43
N ASN A 150 -54.76 36.64 -10.69
CA ASN A 150 -54.90 37.02 -9.28
C ASN A 150 -55.48 38.43 -9.10
N SER A 151 -56.24 38.63 -8.01
CA SER A 151 -56.73 39.94 -7.54
C SER A 151 -55.63 40.80 -6.91
N ASP A 152 -54.58 40.16 -6.41
CA ASP A 152 -53.48 40.77 -5.68
C ASP A 152 -52.15 40.39 -6.32
N GLU A 153 -51.23 41.35 -6.38
CA GLU A 153 -49.86 41.17 -6.84
C GLU A 153 -48.91 41.68 -5.76
N ILE A 154 -47.96 40.83 -5.35
CA ILE A 154 -46.92 41.18 -4.39
C ILE A 154 -45.59 41.14 -5.13
N LYS A 155 -44.79 42.20 -5.00
CA LYS A 155 -43.41 42.26 -5.52
C LYS A 155 -42.44 42.67 -4.44
N THR A 156 -41.22 42.17 -4.55
CA THR A 156 -40.09 42.66 -3.75
C THR A 156 -39.78 44.10 -4.16
N CYS A 157 -39.56 44.94 -3.16
CA CYS A 157 -39.03 46.28 -3.30
C CYS A 157 -37.69 46.35 -2.57
N SER A 158 -36.74 47.06 -3.13
CA SER A 158 -35.48 47.41 -2.48
C SER A 158 -35.39 48.92 -2.38
N VAL A 159 -35.14 49.41 -1.18
CA VAL A 159 -34.87 50.83 -0.89
C VAL A 159 -33.37 50.98 -0.67
N ILE A 160 -32.74 51.94 -1.35
CA ILE A 160 -31.28 52.11 -1.41
C ILE A 160 -30.76 52.61 -0.05
N SER A 161 -29.89 51.78 0.56
CA SER A 161 -28.97 52.06 1.68
C SER A 161 -29.57 52.10 3.10
N CYS A 162 -29.56 50.95 3.79
CA CYS A 162 -29.62 50.92 5.25
C CYS A 162 -28.30 51.45 5.81
N THR A 163 -28.34 52.52 6.59
CA THR A 163 -27.22 52.91 7.45
C THR A 163 -27.30 52.10 8.75
N GLY A 164 -26.17 51.57 9.21
CA GLY A 164 -26.11 50.86 10.48
C GLY A 164 -24.68 50.62 10.93
N ALA A 165 -24.50 50.23 12.20
CA ALA A 165 -23.20 49.86 12.74
C ALA A 165 -22.55 48.76 11.87
N PRO A 166 -21.21 48.74 11.73
CA PRO A 166 -20.52 47.78 10.88
C PRO A 166 -20.85 46.34 11.27
N GLN A 167 -21.03 45.45 10.32
CA GLN A 167 -21.09 44.01 10.58
C GLN A 167 -19.67 43.46 10.60
N VAL A 168 -19.22 43.04 11.78
CA VAL A 168 -17.87 42.49 12.00
C VAL A 168 -17.99 40.98 12.14
N THR A 169 -17.17 40.22 11.42
CA THR A 169 -17.20 38.75 11.45
C THR A 169 -15.80 38.17 11.40
N ILE A 170 -15.52 37.23 12.30
CA ILE A 170 -14.34 36.37 12.25
C ILE A 170 -14.83 34.93 12.00
N LEU A 171 -14.41 34.33 10.89
CA LEU A 171 -14.88 32.99 10.49
C LEU A 171 -14.30 31.87 11.36
N ARG A 172 -13.05 32.01 11.80
CA ARG A 172 -12.35 31.01 12.62
C ARG A 172 -12.44 31.38 14.09
N GLN A 173 -13.25 30.64 14.84
CA GLN A 173 -13.48 30.90 16.27
C GLN A 173 -12.26 30.59 17.15
N SER A 174 -11.44 29.61 16.77
CA SER A 174 -10.23 29.22 17.51
C SER A 174 -9.05 28.96 16.57
N HIS A 175 -7.86 29.42 16.97
CA HIS A 175 -6.59 29.22 16.29
C HIS A 175 -5.65 28.45 17.21
N PHE A 176 -5.19 27.28 16.77
CA PHE A 176 -4.15 26.49 17.44
C PHE A 176 -2.84 26.73 16.72
N VAL A 177 -1.82 27.20 17.45
CA VAL A 177 -0.59 27.73 16.84
C VAL A 177 0.63 27.26 17.62
N GLN A 178 1.65 26.81 16.90
CA GLN A 178 2.94 26.44 17.47
C GLN A 178 3.68 27.69 17.99
N ILE A 179 4.24 27.60 19.20
CA ILE A 179 5.10 28.65 19.79
C ILE A 179 6.25 29.01 18.84
N GLY A 180 6.53 30.31 18.71
CA GLY A 180 7.57 30.88 17.83
C GLY A 180 7.11 31.13 16.39
N THR A 181 5.92 30.71 16.00
CA THR A 181 5.36 30.97 14.65
C THR A 181 4.52 32.26 14.61
N THR A 182 4.09 32.68 13.43
CA THR A 182 3.22 33.86 13.24
C THR A 182 1.79 33.41 12.97
N VAL A 183 0.82 34.02 13.65
CA VAL A 183 -0.62 33.81 13.40
C VAL A 183 -1.24 35.08 12.84
N THR A 184 -2.20 34.94 11.93
CA THR A 184 -3.00 36.05 11.40
C THR A 184 -4.48 35.79 11.66
N PHE A 185 -5.13 36.70 12.37
CA PHE A 185 -6.58 36.75 12.51
C PHE A 185 -7.20 37.58 11.40
N VAL A 186 -8.18 37.00 10.72
CA VAL A 186 -8.88 37.65 9.62
C VAL A 186 -10.17 38.30 10.14
N CYS A 187 -10.28 39.62 10.00
CA CYS A 187 -11.47 40.37 10.40
C CYS A 187 -12.21 40.89 9.16
N ASN A 188 -13.35 40.27 8.88
CA ASN A 188 -14.22 40.66 7.76
C ASN A 188 -15.21 41.70 8.23
N ILE A 189 -15.31 42.82 7.50
CA ILE A 189 -16.17 43.94 7.86
C ILE A 189 -17.04 44.31 6.66
N GLN A 190 -18.35 44.38 6.89
CA GLN A 190 -19.32 44.97 5.96
C GLN A 190 -19.92 46.21 6.62
N SER A 191 -19.76 47.38 6.01
CA SER A 191 -20.15 48.64 6.66
C SER A 191 -20.74 49.64 5.68
N ASN A 192 -21.86 50.24 6.05
CA ASN A 192 -22.52 51.34 5.36
C ASN A 192 -23.16 52.27 6.40
N PRO A 193 -22.70 53.52 6.58
CA PRO A 193 -21.57 54.20 5.92
C PRO A 193 -20.21 53.52 6.22
N PRO A 194 -19.14 53.78 5.45
CA PRO A 194 -17.83 53.17 5.67
C PRO A 194 -17.29 53.37 7.09
N ILE A 195 -16.48 52.43 7.57
CA ILE A 195 -15.86 52.52 8.90
C ILE A 195 -14.97 53.76 9.02
N SER A 196 -15.06 54.42 10.17
CA SER A 196 -14.19 55.54 10.55
C SER A 196 -13.01 55.08 11.41
N GLU A 197 -13.17 53.99 12.17
CA GLU A 197 -12.13 53.45 13.05
C GLU A 197 -12.15 51.92 13.10
N LEU A 198 -10.98 51.32 13.33
CA LEU A 198 -10.78 49.89 13.54
C LEU A 198 -9.63 49.66 14.51
N TRP A 199 -9.84 48.82 15.51
CA TRP A 199 -8.80 48.43 16.46
C TRP A 199 -9.03 47.02 17.00
N TRP A 200 -7.95 46.40 17.44
CA TRP A 200 -7.98 45.10 18.12
C TRP A 200 -7.71 45.25 19.61
N THR A 201 -8.35 44.39 20.41
CA THR A 201 -7.95 44.15 21.80
C THR A 201 -7.30 42.79 21.95
N ASP A 202 -6.28 42.71 22.79
CA ASP A 202 -5.55 41.48 23.11
C ASP A 202 -6.31 40.58 24.09
N ASN A 203 -5.64 39.49 24.50
CA ASN A 203 -6.13 38.51 25.47
C ASN A 203 -6.38 39.08 26.88
N GLN A 204 -5.88 40.27 27.19
CA GLN A 204 -6.13 41.01 28.43
C GLN A 204 -7.17 42.12 28.24
N ALA A 205 -7.87 42.12 27.11
CA ALA A 205 -8.82 43.14 26.69
C ALA A 205 -8.22 44.56 26.60
N GLN A 206 -6.91 44.68 26.40
CA GLN A 206 -6.23 45.96 26.16
C GLN A 206 -6.14 46.25 24.67
N VAL A 207 -6.24 47.53 24.29
CA VAL A 207 -6.09 47.94 22.89
C VAL A 207 -4.65 47.70 22.45
N ILE A 208 -4.47 46.99 21.35
CA ILE A 208 -3.14 46.67 20.81
C ILE A 208 -2.55 47.90 20.15
N THR A 209 -1.45 48.40 20.70
CA THR A 209 -0.71 49.57 20.16
C THR A 209 0.73 49.26 19.76
N ASP A 210 1.27 48.10 20.15
CA ASP A 210 2.64 47.69 19.85
C ASP A 210 2.78 47.25 18.37
N LYS A 211 3.37 48.13 17.56
CA LYS A 211 3.58 47.88 16.12
C LYS A 211 4.83 47.05 15.81
N LEU A 212 5.65 46.69 16.80
CA LEU A 212 6.82 45.83 16.60
C LEU A 212 6.43 44.35 16.68
N ARG A 213 5.54 44.00 17.62
CA ARG A 213 5.03 42.63 17.80
C ARG A 213 3.82 42.31 16.93
N TYR A 214 2.98 43.31 16.66
CA TYR A 214 1.72 43.14 15.94
C TYR A 214 1.72 43.88 14.59
N ASN A 215 1.22 43.22 13.55
CA ASN A 215 1.07 43.80 12.21
C ASN A 215 -0.41 43.86 11.80
N GLY A 216 -0.83 44.98 11.19
CA GLY A 216 -2.21 45.19 10.74
C GLY A 216 -3.13 45.72 11.86
N GLY A 217 -4.37 45.28 11.89
CA GLY A 217 -5.38 45.65 12.88
C GLY A 217 -5.83 47.12 12.85
N HIS A 218 -5.87 47.74 11.67
CA HIS A 218 -6.31 49.12 11.46
C HIS A 218 -7.15 49.29 10.18
N ILE A 219 -7.66 50.50 9.90
CA ILE A 219 -8.63 50.76 8.82
C ILE A 219 -8.18 50.39 7.41
N HIS A 220 -6.87 50.36 7.13
CA HIS A 220 -6.32 49.97 5.83
C HIS A 220 -5.88 48.51 5.76
N ASN A 221 -5.83 47.82 6.91
CA ASN A 221 -5.51 46.41 7.03
C ASN A 221 -6.22 45.84 8.26
N HIS A 222 -7.41 45.29 8.06
CA HIS A 222 -8.27 44.83 9.15
C HIS A 222 -7.70 43.63 9.92
N ASN A 223 -6.85 42.85 9.26
CA ASN A 223 -6.31 41.61 9.80
C ASN A 223 -5.19 41.90 10.81
N LEU A 224 -5.15 41.16 11.91
CA LEU A 224 -4.11 41.29 12.93
C LEU A 224 -3.18 40.09 12.85
N SER A 225 -1.88 40.33 12.72
CA SER A 225 -0.86 39.28 12.82
C SER A 225 -0.01 39.45 14.06
N ILE A 226 0.23 38.36 14.79
CA ILE A 226 1.12 38.31 15.96
C ILE A 226 2.39 37.58 15.54
N ILE A 227 3.53 38.25 15.62
CA ILE A 227 4.82 37.68 15.21
C ILE A 227 5.42 36.90 16.38
N SER A 228 5.88 35.67 16.10
CA SER A 228 6.59 34.81 17.06
C SER A 228 5.81 34.62 18.38
N VAL A 229 4.66 33.96 18.28
CA VAL A 229 3.74 33.77 19.42
C VAL A 229 4.39 33.02 20.59
N THR A 230 4.05 33.44 21.81
CA THR A 230 4.48 32.82 23.08
C THR A 230 3.30 32.27 23.85
N ASP A 231 3.55 31.45 24.88
CA ASP A 231 2.49 30.83 25.68
C ASP A 231 1.54 31.88 26.31
N SER A 232 2.10 33.02 26.71
CA SER A 232 1.37 34.17 27.25
C SER A 232 0.40 34.84 26.27
N ASP A 233 0.49 34.57 24.98
CA ASP A 233 -0.40 35.16 23.97
C ASP A 233 -1.74 34.43 23.88
N SER A 234 -1.86 33.24 24.49
CA SER A 234 -3.11 32.49 24.52
C SER A 234 -4.25 33.30 25.15
N GLY A 235 -5.43 33.21 24.55
CA GLY A 235 -6.64 33.88 25.02
C GLY A 235 -7.45 34.52 23.91
N VAL A 236 -8.37 35.41 24.28
CA VAL A 236 -9.40 35.93 23.39
C VAL A 236 -8.99 37.27 22.80
N TYR A 237 -8.92 37.38 21.48
CA TYR A 237 -8.68 38.61 20.74
C TYR A 237 -9.98 39.14 20.15
N THR A 238 -10.19 40.45 20.18
CA THR A 238 -11.43 41.09 19.69
C THR A 238 -11.13 42.11 18.61
N CYS A 239 -11.73 41.96 17.42
CA CYS A 239 -11.76 42.98 16.39
C CYS A 239 -12.94 43.92 16.63
N ASN A 240 -12.69 45.22 16.72
CA ASN A 240 -13.71 46.25 16.91
C ASN A 240 -13.68 47.21 15.72
N ALA A 241 -14.86 47.57 15.21
CA ALA A 241 -14.99 48.54 14.13
C ALA A 241 -16.12 49.52 14.43
N ASN A 242 -15.93 50.77 14.03
CA ASN A 242 -16.86 51.86 14.28
C ASN A 242 -17.17 52.64 13.01
N ASN A 243 -18.42 53.05 12.82
CA ASN A 243 -18.81 54.05 11.84
C ASN A 243 -19.72 55.10 12.49
N THR A 244 -20.30 56.01 11.70
CA THR A 244 -21.18 57.07 12.22
C THR A 244 -22.42 56.54 12.95
N GLU A 245 -22.82 55.30 12.67
CA GLU A 245 -24.04 54.68 13.21
C GLU A 245 -23.75 53.84 14.46
N GLY A 246 -22.48 53.54 14.74
CA GLY A 246 -22.06 52.88 15.98
C GLY A 246 -20.94 51.86 15.79
N THR A 247 -20.68 51.12 16.87
CA THR A 247 -19.58 50.16 16.98
C THR A 247 -20.11 48.72 16.98
N SER A 248 -19.34 47.81 16.40
CA SER A 248 -19.59 46.37 16.48
C SER A 248 -18.27 45.61 16.60
N LYS A 249 -18.35 44.35 17.05
CA LYS A 249 -17.17 43.56 17.38
C LYS A 249 -17.36 42.07 17.10
N ALA A 250 -16.25 41.37 16.89
CA ALA A 250 -16.18 39.92 16.81
C ALA A 250 -14.92 39.41 17.52
N THR A 251 -14.98 38.20 18.08
CA THR A 251 -13.89 37.60 18.86
C THR A 251 -13.34 36.33 18.23
N THR A 252 -12.09 36.00 18.53
CA THR A 252 -11.45 34.72 18.24
C THR A 252 -10.50 34.34 19.36
N THR A 253 -10.30 33.04 19.57
CA THR A 253 -9.42 32.53 20.61
C THR A 253 -8.11 32.03 20.00
N LEU A 254 -6.99 32.45 20.56
CA LEU A 254 -5.68 31.87 20.30
C LEU A 254 -5.35 30.85 21.38
N ILE A 255 -4.91 29.67 20.97
CA ILE A 255 -4.40 28.62 21.83
C ILE A 255 -3.00 28.27 21.31
N THR A 256 -1.98 28.51 22.13
CA THR A 256 -0.59 28.22 21.82
C THR A 256 -0.15 26.92 22.44
N GLY A 257 0.75 26.22 21.77
CA GLY A 257 1.32 24.96 22.28
C GLY A 257 2.60 24.58 21.55
N ASN A 258 3.19 23.46 21.97
CA ASN A 258 4.37 22.90 21.34
C ASN A 258 4.02 21.63 20.56
N ILE A 259 4.88 21.30 19.60
CA ILE A 259 4.88 20.00 18.94
C ILE A 259 5.85 19.11 19.73
N THR A 260 5.38 17.96 20.18
CA THR A 260 6.22 16.93 20.79
C THR A 260 7.07 16.28 19.70
N GLN A 261 8.39 16.24 19.91
CA GLN A 261 9.30 15.65 18.92
C GLN A 261 9.18 14.12 18.91
N THR A 262 9.06 13.59 17.70
CA THR A 262 9.21 12.18 17.38
C THR A 262 10.67 11.88 17.12
N THR A 263 11.16 10.74 17.60
CA THR A 263 12.53 10.30 17.35
C THR A 263 12.55 8.81 17.09
N ILE A 264 13.08 8.40 15.94
CA ILE A 264 13.45 7.02 15.67
C ILE A 264 14.79 6.72 16.35
N LEU A 265 14.89 5.56 17.02
CA LEU A 265 16.08 5.23 17.82
C LEU A 265 17.30 4.78 17.02
N LYS A 266 17.12 4.35 15.77
CA LYS A 266 18.19 3.83 14.91
C LYS A 266 18.07 4.38 13.51
N ASP A 267 19.21 4.74 12.92
CA ASP A 267 19.28 5.27 11.55
C ASP A 267 18.97 4.23 10.47
N LEU A 268 19.03 2.93 10.82
CA LEU A 268 18.81 1.81 9.89
C LEU A 268 18.26 0.59 10.64
N TYR A 269 17.23 -0.04 10.07
CA TYR A 269 16.78 -1.37 10.46
C TYR A 269 17.02 -2.38 9.33
N VAL A 270 17.47 -3.57 9.69
CA VAL A 270 17.67 -4.69 8.76
C VAL A 270 16.89 -5.89 9.30
N ALA A 271 15.87 -6.33 8.55
CA ALA A 271 15.06 -7.48 8.90
C ALA A 271 15.53 -8.74 8.19
N ILE A 272 15.41 -9.88 8.86
CA ILE A 272 15.64 -11.20 8.25
C ILE A 272 14.32 -11.68 7.65
N ASP A 273 14.36 -12.20 6.42
CA ASP A 273 13.16 -12.73 5.75
C ASP A 273 12.40 -13.74 6.62
N LYS A 274 11.08 -13.56 6.67
CA LYS A 274 10.11 -14.30 7.49
C LYS A 274 10.25 -14.15 9.00
N GLN A 275 11.07 -13.23 9.50
CA GLN A 275 11.10 -12.87 10.91
C GLN A 275 10.34 -11.57 11.17
N ASP A 276 9.95 -11.37 12.43
CA ASP A 276 9.33 -10.14 12.89
C ASP A 276 10.40 -9.09 13.21
N ILE A 277 10.06 -7.80 13.04
CA ILE A 277 10.94 -6.69 13.43
C ILE A 277 10.12 -5.55 14.03
N THR A 278 10.68 -4.87 15.02
CA THR A 278 10.08 -3.69 15.64
C THR A 278 10.90 -2.45 15.30
N LEU A 279 10.25 -1.45 14.69
CA LEU A 279 10.78 -0.12 14.44
C LEU A 279 10.45 0.75 15.65
N GLU A 280 11.47 1.22 16.35
CA GLU A 280 11.31 1.89 17.64
C GLU A 280 11.17 3.41 17.44
N CYS A 281 10.05 3.96 17.90
CA CYS A 281 9.78 5.39 17.90
C CYS A 281 9.52 5.86 19.33
N LEU A 282 10.16 6.96 19.72
CA LEU A 282 9.94 7.62 21.01
C LEU A 282 9.27 8.98 20.83
N ILE A 283 8.36 9.28 21.75
CA ILE A 283 7.72 10.59 21.89
C ILE A 283 8.07 11.17 23.26
N LYS A 284 8.62 12.39 23.31
CA LYS A 284 8.82 13.12 24.58
C LYS A 284 7.51 13.79 25.04
N THR A 285 6.78 13.08 25.92
CA THR A 285 5.70 13.47 26.87
C THR A 285 4.55 14.43 26.50
N ASP A 286 3.36 13.99 26.95
CA ASP A 286 2.17 14.70 27.47
C ASP A 286 1.57 15.87 26.67
N ILE A 287 0.71 15.52 25.70
CA ILE A 287 -0.35 16.42 25.24
C ILE A 287 -1.62 15.58 24.99
N SER A 288 -2.75 16.00 25.54
CA SER A 288 -4.07 15.46 25.16
C SER A 288 -4.35 15.78 23.69
N ASN A 289 -5.04 14.90 22.97
CA ASN A 289 -5.37 15.01 21.53
C ASN A 289 -4.23 14.69 20.54
N ASN A 290 -3.14 14.07 21.00
CA ASN A 290 -2.15 13.53 20.07
C ASN A 290 -2.74 12.36 19.23
N VAL A 291 -2.28 12.25 17.98
CA VAL A 291 -2.54 11.10 17.11
C VAL A 291 -1.19 10.62 16.59
N LEU A 292 -0.78 9.43 17.02
CA LEU A 292 0.40 8.76 16.49
C LEU A 292 -0.01 7.77 15.40
N TYR A 293 0.72 7.77 14.29
CA TYR A 293 0.58 6.78 13.23
C TYR A 293 1.87 6.63 12.44
N TRP A 294 1.91 5.58 11.61
CA TRP A 294 3.07 5.27 10.77
C TRP A 294 2.72 5.35 9.28
N LEU A 295 3.69 5.80 8.49
CA LEU A 295 3.63 5.80 7.03
C LEU A 295 4.65 4.81 6.47
N LYS A 296 4.30 4.10 5.39
CA LYS A 296 5.23 3.33 4.55
C LYS A 296 5.28 3.95 3.17
N ASN A 297 6.45 4.43 2.75
CA ASN A 297 6.64 5.13 1.48
C ASN A 297 5.59 6.25 1.28
N GLY A 298 5.32 7.00 2.35
CA GLY A 298 4.32 8.08 2.38
C GLY A 298 2.85 7.65 2.49
N LYS A 299 2.54 6.35 2.54
CA LYS A 299 1.16 5.84 2.67
C LYS A 299 0.84 5.44 4.10
N ASP A 300 -0.32 5.86 4.59
CA ASP A 300 -0.79 5.59 5.95
C ASP A 300 -1.04 4.10 6.19
N LEU A 301 -0.44 3.58 7.27
CA LEU A 301 -0.52 2.18 7.66
C LEU A 301 -1.70 1.85 8.58
N ARG A 302 -2.41 2.84 9.14
CA ARG A 302 -3.56 2.62 10.05
C ARG A 302 -4.60 1.62 9.52
N PRO A 303 -4.96 1.60 8.23
CA PRO A 303 -5.90 0.61 7.69
C PRO A 303 -5.43 -0.85 7.77
N TYR A 304 -4.14 -1.10 8.03
CA TYR A 304 -3.50 -2.42 7.93
C TYR A 304 -2.96 -2.95 9.27
N LEU A 305 -3.24 -2.26 10.39
CA LEU A 305 -2.77 -2.57 11.76
C LEU A 305 -3.30 -3.89 12.37
N SER A 306 -4.05 -4.70 11.63
CA SER A 306 -4.68 -5.93 12.16
C SER A 306 -4.29 -7.23 11.46
N SER A 307 -3.33 -7.19 10.52
CA SER A 307 -2.88 -8.40 9.81
C SER A 307 -1.37 -8.48 9.65
N LYS A 308 -0.72 -7.38 9.24
CA LYS A 308 0.72 -7.33 8.93
C LYS A 308 1.53 -6.53 9.95
N TYR A 309 0.88 -5.59 10.63
CA TYR A 309 1.51 -4.65 11.55
C TYR A 309 0.84 -4.73 12.93
N SER A 310 1.57 -4.43 13.99
CA SER A 310 1.05 -4.20 15.35
C SER A 310 1.75 -3.01 16.01
N GLY A 311 1.16 -2.46 17.08
CA GLY A 311 1.65 -1.24 17.72
C GLY A 311 1.38 0.02 16.89
N GLY A 312 2.37 0.92 16.81
CA GLY A 312 2.35 2.14 16.01
C GLY A 312 1.29 3.18 16.42
N ASN A 313 0.92 3.22 17.69
CA ASN A 313 -0.10 4.12 18.25
C ASN A 313 0.32 4.67 19.62
N LEU A 314 -0.47 5.54 20.25
CA LEU A 314 -0.07 6.17 21.51
C LEU A 314 0.14 5.20 22.68
N SER A 315 -0.55 4.06 22.70
CA SER A 315 -0.37 3.04 23.74
C SER A 315 0.87 2.17 23.51
N GLU A 316 1.26 1.99 22.25
CA GLU A 316 2.42 1.22 21.83
C GLU A 316 3.06 1.94 20.64
N GLN A 317 4.05 2.81 20.92
CA GLN A 317 4.55 3.80 19.96
C GLN A 317 5.31 3.17 18.78
N SER A 318 6.05 2.11 19.08
CA SER A 318 6.84 1.34 18.12
C SER A 318 5.96 0.51 17.20
N LEU A 319 6.35 0.39 15.93
CA LEU A 319 5.65 -0.41 14.93
C LEU A 319 6.33 -1.77 14.80
N THR A 320 5.60 -2.85 15.02
CA THR A 320 6.08 -4.21 14.77
C THR A 320 5.52 -4.72 13.45
N LEU A 321 6.39 -5.23 12.58
CA LEU A 321 6.06 -5.88 11.32
C LEU A 321 6.18 -7.38 11.51
N MET A 322 5.14 -8.12 11.14
CA MET A 322 5.12 -9.59 11.25
C MET A 322 5.54 -10.26 9.94
N ASN A 323 6.32 -11.34 10.02
CA ASN A 323 6.75 -12.19 8.91
C ASN A 323 7.25 -11.36 7.70
N VAL A 324 8.31 -10.58 7.90
CA VAL A 324 8.80 -9.61 6.90
C VAL A 324 9.15 -10.30 5.58
N ASP A 325 8.83 -9.66 4.45
CA ASP A 325 9.22 -10.10 3.10
C ASP A 325 9.74 -8.94 2.22
N ASN A 326 10.04 -9.23 0.95
CA ASN A 326 10.62 -8.26 0.02
C ASN A 326 9.75 -7.02 -0.23
N ASN A 327 8.43 -7.13 -0.08
CA ASN A 327 7.53 -5.99 -0.25
C ASN A 327 7.53 -5.06 0.95
N ASP A 328 8.09 -5.47 2.09
CA ASP A 328 8.16 -4.66 3.31
C ASP A 328 9.35 -3.73 3.35
N ALA A 329 10.37 -3.95 2.52
CA ALA A 329 11.48 -3.01 2.43
C ALA A 329 11.00 -1.63 1.95
N GLY A 330 11.58 -0.57 2.52
CA GLY A 330 11.23 0.81 2.17
C GLY A 330 11.42 1.79 3.32
N ASN A 331 10.92 3.01 3.12
CA ASN A 331 11.01 4.08 4.10
C ASN A 331 9.78 4.07 5.02
N TYR A 332 10.00 4.09 6.32
CA TYR A 332 8.98 4.12 7.36
C TYR A 332 9.07 5.42 8.13
N THR A 333 7.94 6.10 8.31
CA THR A 333 7.88 7.38 9.02
C THR A 333 6.98 7.23 10.23
N CYS A 334 7.53 7.51 11.41
CA CYS A 334 6.74 7.68 12.63
C CYS A 334 6.26 9.12 12.68
N LYS A 335 4.94 9.32 12.63
CA LYS A 335 4.33 10.65 12.57
C LYS A 335 3.39 10.88 13.73
N LEU A 336 3.57 12.01 14.39
CA LEU A 336 2.75 12.47 15.50
C LEU A 336 2.09 13.79 15.11
N GLU A 337 0.77 13.85 15.24
CA GLU A 337 -0.02 15.04 14.96
C GLU A 337 -0.81 15.45 16.20
N ASN A 338 -0.88 16.76 16.46
CA ASN A 338 -1.72 17.35 17.49
C ASN A 338 -2.37 18.63 16.96
N ASP A 339 -3.15 19.30 17.80
CA ASP A 339 -3.85 20.52 17.40
C ASP A 339 -2.89 21.66 16.97
N PHE A 340 -1.61 21.59 17.37
CA PHE A 340 -0.59 22.62 17.13
C PHE A 340 0.31 22.33 15.92
N GLY A 341 0.31 21.11 15.38
CA GLY A 341 1.10 20.73 14.22
C GLY A 341 1.48 19.25 14.18
N SER A 342 2.54 18.94 13.43
CA SER A 342 3.03 17.59 13.25
C SER A 342 4.54 17.50 13.45
N SER A 343 5.00 16.46 14.14
CA SER A 343 6.41 16.03 14.12
C SER A 343 6.50 14.67 13.44
N GLU A 344 7.57 14.46 12.69
CA GLU A 344 7.84 13.16 12.07
C GLU A 344 9.33 12.87 12.04
N ASP A 345 9.66 11.59 12.08
CA ASP A 345 11.00 11.08 11.86
C ASP A 345 10.92 9.78 11.05
N ALA A 346 11.94 9.52 10.22
CA ALA A 346 11.88 8.50 9.18
C ALA A 346 13.12 7.60 9.18
N VAL A 347 12.92 6.33 8.81
CA VAL A 347 13.95 5.31 8.78
C VAL A 347 13.77 4.34 7.63
N GLU A 348 14.88 3.89 7.05
CA GLU A 348 14.88 2.86 6.03
C GLU A 348 14.87 1.45 6.67
N LEU A 349 13.96 0.60 6.20
CA LEU A 349 13.95 -0.84 6.47
C LEU A 349 14.51 -1.58 5.25
N LYS A 350 15.60 -2.33 5.46
CA LYS A 350 16.17 -3.23 4.45
C LYS A 350 15.89 -4.69 4.78
N LEU A 351 15.77 -5.51 3.74
CA LEU A 351 15.62 -6.97 3.87
C LEU A 351 16.96 -7.68 3.70
N LEU A 352 17.24 -8.63 4.59
CA LEU A 352 18.34 -9.59 4.50
C LEU A 352 17.78 -11.00 4.33
N SER A 353 18.07 -11.65 3.21
CA SER A 353 17.60 -13.01 2.94
C SER A 353 18.67 -13.87 2.31
N VAL A 354 18.66 -15.16 2.63
CA VAL A 354 19.43 -16.19 1.93
C VAL A 354 18.47 -17.23 1.38
N HIS A 355 18.52 -17.46 0.08
CA HIS A 355 17.83 -18.56 -0.58
C HIS A 355 18.84 -19.50 -1.20
N VAL A 356 18.70 -20.80 -0.93
CA VAL A 356 19.53 -21.85 -1.53
C VAL A 356 18.62 -22.77 -2.34
N TYR A 357 19.05 -23.12 -3.54
CA TYR A 357 18.33 -24.07 -4.39
C TYR A 357 18.93 -25.46 -4.22
N ASN A 358 18.09 -26.50 -4.28
CA ASN A 358 18.58 -27.88 -4.14
C ASN A 358 19.61 -28.20 -5.23
N PRO A 359 20.73 -28.87 -4.88
CA PRO A 359 21.72 -29.24 -5.87
C PRO A 359 21.13 -30.34 -6.74
N VAL A 360 20.98 -30.09 -8.05
CA VAL A 360 20.57 -31.11 -9.00
C VAL A 360 21.66 -32.17 -9.07
N HIS A 361 21.33 -33.40 -8.67
CA HIS A 361 22.26 -34.52 -8.66
C HIS A 361 22.81 -34.76 -10.08
N ARG A 362 24.14 -34.72 -10.23
CA ARG A 362 24.83 -35.17 -11.44
C ARG A 362 25.73 -36.35 -11.06
N ASN A 363 25.69 -37.39 -11.88
CA ASN A 363 26.49 -38.62 -11.75
C ASN A 363 27.95 -38.25 -11.56
N MET A 364 28.66 -38.90 -10.63
CA MET A 364 30.05 -38.56 -10.40
C MET A 364 31.02 -39.41 -11.19
N ARG A 365 31.92 -38.72 -11.86
CA ARG A 365 33.21 -39.17 -12.35
C ARG A 365 34.28 -38.26 -11.71
N ALA A 366 35.53 -38.72 -11.70
CA ALA A 366 36.65 -37.83 -11.40
C ALA A 366 36.58 -36.61 -12.35
N ASN A 367 36.78 -35.41 -11.79
CA ASN A 367 36.67 -34.09 -12.45
C ASN A 367 35.27 -33.46 -12.53
N ASP A 368 34.24 -34.06 -11.94
CA ASP A 368 32.95 -33.39 -11.88
C ASP A 368 32.96 -32.15 -10.98
N THR A 369 32.21 -31.16 -11.41
CA THR A 369 32.03 -29.88 -10.74
C THR A 369 30.60 -29.72 -10.29
N ILE A 370 30.38 -29.28 -9.05
CA ILE A 370 29.05 -28.97 -8.53
C ILE A 370 28.99 -27.54 -8.05
N THR A 371 27.87 -26.87 -8.32
CA THR A 371 27.59 -25.52 -7.84
C THR A 371 26.43 -25.58 -6.85
N LEU A 372 26.71 -25.18 -5.61
CA LEU A 372 25.70 -24.95 -4.59
C LEU A 372 25.13 -23.55 -4.82
N GLN A 373 23.94 -23.50 -5.39
CA GLN A 373 23.30 -22.25 -5.77
C GLN A 373 22.81 -21.51 -4.51
N CYS A 374 23.29 -20.29 -4.32
CA CYS A 374 22.87 -19.36 -3.29
C CYS A 374 22.55 -18.01 -3.91
N VAL A 375 21.44 -17.43 -3.48
CA VAL A 375 20.99 -16.07 -3.81
C VAL A 375 20.80 -15.32 -2.50
N ILE A 376 21.35 -14.12 -2.43
CA ILE A 376 21.25 -13.24 -1.27
C ILE A 376 20.51 -11.95 -1.64
N THR A 377 19.87 -11.34 -0.65
CA THR A 377 19.25 -10.00 -0.77
C THR A 377 19.82 -9.11 0.32
N GLY A 378 20.23 -7.89 -0.04
CA GLY A 378 20.59 -6.81 0.90
C GLY A 378 21.93 -6.94 1.65
N GLY A 379 22.53 -8.12 1.70
CA GLY A 379 23.79 -8.33 2.43
C GLY A 379 25.03 -7.78 1.71
N ASN A 380 26.03 -7.37 2.49
CA ASN A 380 27.30 -6.83 2.00
C ASN A 380 28.50 -7.79 2.21
N SER A 381 28.24 -8.99 2.72
CA SER A 381 29.20 -10.08 2.81
C SER A 381 28.56 -11.41 2.40
N VAL A 382 29.37 -12.37 1.96
CA VAL A 382 28.96 -13.76 1.75
C VAL A 382 30.04 -14.66 2.33
N ALA A 383 29.64 -15.66 3.09
CA ALA A 383 30.51 -16.70 3.60
C ALA A 383 29.86 -18.08 3.41
N TRP A 384 30.66 -19.07 3.03
CA TRP A 384 30.24 -20.47 3.03
C TRP A 384 30.88 -21.20 4.19
N ARG A 385 30.09 -22.05 4.86
CA ARG A 385 30.56 -22.93 5.92
C ARG A 385 30.26 -24.38 5.58
N ARG A 386 31.16 -25.27 5.94
CA ARG A 386 30.94 -26.72 5.95
C ARG A 386 31.17 -27.22 7.36
N ASN A 387 30.19 -27.92 7.94
CA ASN A 387 30.28 -28.41 9.32
C ASN A 387 30.71 -27.31 10.32
N ASN A 388 30.14 -26.10 10.18
CA ASN A 388 30.48 -24.87 10.91
C ASN A 388 31.85 -24.23 10.68
N GLN A 389 32.74 -24.86 9.90
CA GLN A 389 34.03 -24.26 9.52
C GLN A 389 33.90 -23.44 8.24
N THR A 390 34.48 -22.24 8.22
CA THR A 390 34.47 -21.36 7.05
C THR A 390 35.29 -21.96 5.92
N ILE A 391 34.73 -21.96 4.71
CA ILE A 391 35.43 -22.35 3.49
C ILE A 391 36.14 -21.11 2.96
N ASP A 392 37.46 -21.16 2.94
CA ASP A 392 38.28 -20.15 2.27
C ASP A 392 38.40 -20.49 0.78
N THR A 393 37.73 -19.71 -0.05
CA THR A 393 37.76 -19.86 -1.52
C THR A 393 39.01 -19.25 -2.14
N ALA A 394 39.80 -18.45 -1.41
CA ALA A 394 41.01 -17.84 -1.92
C ALA A 394 42.23 -18.77 -1.83
N SER A 395 42.34 -19.59 -0.78
CA SER A 395 43.48 -20.50 -0.58
C SER A 395 43.30 -21.87 -1.20
N ASN A 396 42.08 -22.32 -1.48
CA ASN A 396 41.81 -23.65 -1.99
C ASN A 396 41.23 -23.61 -3.41
N VAL A 397 42.07 -23.98 -4.37
CA VAL A 397 41.77 -24.01 -5.82
C VAL A 397 40.56 -24.88 -6.20
N ARG A 398 40.08 -25.77 -5.31
CA ARG A 398 38.86 -26.54 -5.57
C ARG A 398 37.59 -25.73 -5.40
N TYR A 399 37.62 -24.68 -4.60
CA TYR A 399 36.47 -23.82 -4.33
C TYR A 399 36.55 -22.52 -5.13
N SER A 400 35.42 -22.07 -5.66
CA SER A 400 35.30 -20.76 -6.30
C SER A 400 33.91 -20.18 -6.07
N GLY A 401 33.76 -18.87 -6.27
CA GLY A 401 32.55 -18.13 -5.92
C GLY A 401 32.50 -17.81 -4.41
N GLY A 402 31.31 -17.78 -3.84
CA GLY A 402 31.10 -17.43 -2.43
C GLY A 402 31.41 -15.96 -2.10
N THR A 403 31.23 -15.06 -3.06
CA THR A 403 31.41 -13.61 -2.88
C THR A 403 30.09 -12.88 -3.08
N VAL A 404 30.00 -11.59 -2.73
CA VAL A 404 28.77 -10.80 -2.91
C VAL A 404 28.30 -10.78 -4.38
N ASN A 405 29.23 -10.69 -5.33
CA ASN A 405 28.89 -10.66 -6.78
C ASN A 405 28.59 -12.06 -7.34
N THR A 406 29.17 -13.10 -6.75
CA THR A 406 28.94 -14.50 -7.13
C THR A 406 28.67 -15.34 -5.88
N PRO A 407 27.46 -15.28 -5.28
CA PRO A 407 27.20 -15.85 -3.96
C PRO A 407 27.23 -17.38 -3.92
N SER A 408 27.03 -18.03 -5.06
CA SER A 408 27.04 -19.50 -5.16
C SER A 408 28.46 -20.06 -4.99
N LEU A 409 28.57 -21.23 -4.35
CA LEU A 409 29.84 -21.94 -4.16
C LEU A 409 29.98 -23.02 -5.22
N THR A 410 31.08 -22.99 -5.97
CA THR A 410 31.44 -24.06 -6.91
C THR A 410 32.58 -24.90 -6.35
N ILE A 411 32.40 -26.22 -6.37
CA ILE A 411 33.36 -27.23 -5.93
C ILE A 411 33.80 -28.02 -7.16
N THR A 412 35.09 -28.07 -7.43
CA THR A 412 35.68 -28.85 -8.54
C THR A 412 36.36 -30.11 -8.03
N ASN A 413 36.50 -31.13 -8.90
CA ASN A 413 37.06 -32.45 -8.55
C ASN A 413 36.34 -33.08 -7.35
N VAL A 414 35.00 -33.12 -7.42
CA VAL A 414 34.15 -33.60 -6.33
C VAL A 414 34.40 -35.10 -6.07
N THR A 415 34.51 -35.45 -4.80
CA THR A 415 34.62 -36.82 -4.28
C THR A 415 33.58 -37.04 -3.18
N ARG A 416 33.23 -38.29 -2.85
CA ARG A 416 32.25 -38.61 -1.78
C ARG A 416 32.49 -37.88 -0.45
N TYR A 417 33.76 -37.58 -0.14
CA TYR A 417 34.18 -36.85 1.05
C TYR A 417 33.81 -35.37 1.04
N HIS A 418 33.19 -34.86 -0.03
CA HIS A 418 32.60 -33.53 -0.07
C HIS A 418 31.12 -33.55 0.30
N SER A 419 30.50 -34.72 0.51
CA SER A 419 29.15 -34.81 1.08
C SER A 419 29.10 -34.10 2.44
N GLY A 420 27.98 -33.46 2.74
CA GLY A 420 27.79 -32.82 4.03
C GLY A 420 26.82 -31.66 3.99
N ASN A 421 26.70 -31.00 5.13
CA ASN A 421 25.88 -29.81 5.27
C ASN A 421 26.73 -28.56 4.98
N TYR A 422 26.29 -27.79 4.00
CA TYR A 422 26.89 -26.52 3.62
C TYR A 422 25.92 -25.41 4.00
N THR A 423 26.45 -24.30 4.52
CA THR A 423 25.63 -23.14 4.90
C THR A 423 26.12 -21.93 4.13
N CYS A 424 25.22 -21.31 3.37
CA CYS A 424 25.43 -19.98 2.82
C CYS A 424 25.00 -18.96 3.90
N GLU A 425 25.88 -18.03 4.23
CA GLU A 425 25.67 -16.98 5.23
C GLU A 425 25.96 -15.62 4.60
N THR A 426 25.11 -14.64 4.90
CA THR A 426 25.29 -13.25 4.49
C THR A 426 25.06 -12.34 5.68
N SER A 427 25.79 -11.23 5.77
CA SER A 427 25.64 -10.22 6.82
C SER A 427 25.35 -8.85 6.24
N TYR A 428 24.78 -8.00 7.09
CA TYR A 428 24.83 -6.55 6.94
C TYR A 428 25.72 -5.99 8.04
N ASP A 429 27.01 -5.80 7.75
CA ASP A 429 28.06 -5.60 8.76
C ASP A 429 27.85 -4.37 9.65
N LEU A 430 27.27 -3.30 9.10
CA LEU A 430 27.04 -2.05 9.81
C LEU A 430 26.18 -2.26 11.08
N VAL A 431 25.16 -3.12 11.00
CA VAL A 431 24.23 -3.42 12.10
C VAL A 431 24.42 -4.83 12.68
N LYS A 432 25.42 -5.57 12.19
CA LYS A 432 25.78 -6.93 12.65
C LYS A 432 24.61 -7.93 12.60
N VAL A 433 23.74 -7.80 11.61
CA VAL A 433 22.65 -8.76 11.36
C VAL A 433 23.12 -9.80 10.35
N THR A 434 22.84 -11.08 10.60
CA THR A 434 23.21 -12.18 9.71
C THR A 434 22.01 -13.05 9.34
N SER A 435 21.98 -13.52 8.10
CA SER A 435 21.00 -14.50 7.61
C SER A 435 21.76 -15.68 7.03
N LYS A 436 21.23 -16.89 7.25
CA LYS A 436 21.91 -18.13 6.82
C LYS A 436 20.91 -19.19 6.40
N LYS A 437 21.30 -19.98 5.40
CA LYS A 437 20.51 -21.12 4.95
C LYS A 437 21.42 -22.31 4.63
N ALA A 438 21.04 -23.46 5.17
CA ALA A 438 21.73 -24.72 5.01
C ALA A 438 21.22 -25.46 3.76
N ILE A 439 22.14 -26.12 3.07
CA ILE A 439 21.91 -27.01 1.94
C ILE A 439 22.70 -28.29 2.18
N GLN A 440 22.04 -29.43 1.99
CA GLN A 440 22.68 -30.72 2.13
C GLN A 440 23.17 -31.19 0.76
N LEU A 441 24.47 -31.42 0.66
CA LEU A 441 25.10 -31.96 -0.54
C LEU A 441 25.29 -33.48 -0.35
N PHE A 442 24.65 -34.25 -1.23
CA PHE A 442 24.85 -35.69 -1.34
C PHE A 442 25.51 -36.04 -2.67
N VAL A 443 26.64 -36.72 -2.56
CA VAL A 443 27.60 -36.94 -3.63
C VAL A 443 27.51 -38.42 -3.99
N LYS A 444 26.97 -38.74 -5.18
CA LYS A 444 26.67 -40.13 -5.62
C LYS A 444 27.92 -40.86 -6.13
N ASP A 445 28.31 -41.96 -5.52
CA ASP A 445 29.57 -42.67 -5.84
C ASP A 445 29.33 -44.18 -6.00
N ILE A 446 30.29 -44.91 -6.58
CA ILE A 446 30.27 -46.38 -6.60
C ILE A 446 30.36 -46.95 -5.16
N PRO A 447 29.85 -48.17 -4.90
CA PRO A 447 29.90 -48.75 -3.55
C PRO A 447 31.33 -48.93 -3.02
N LEU A 448 31.58 -48.59 -1.76
CA LEU A 448 32.82 -48.96 -1.07
C LEU A 448 32.63 -50.32 -0.42
N VAL A 449 33.43 -51.31 -0.82
CA VAL A 449 33.29 -52.70 -0.35
C VAL A 449 34.54 -53.09 0.45
N TYR A 450 34.33 -53.70 1.61
CA TYR A 450 35.39 -54.13 2.52
C TYR A 450 35.08 -55.53 3.09
N GLN A 451 36.14 -56.23 3.48
CA GLN A 451 36.08 -57.58 4.07
C GLN A 451 36.63 -57.59 5.50
N SER A 452 36.23 -58.61 6.28
CA SER A 452 36.68 -58.80 7.67
C SER A 452 38.09 -59.40 7.77
N SER A 453 38.46 -60.29 6.84
CA SER A 453 39.73 -61.01 6.86
C SER A 453 40.26 -61.22 5.44
N ALA A 454 41.55 -60.99 5.23
CA ALA A 454 42.20 -61.22 3.93
C ALA A 454 42.56 -62.70 3.69
N ASN A 455 42.75 -63.47 4.77
CA ASN A 455 43.07 -64.90 4.70
C ASN A 455 42.17 -65.66 5.67
N LEU A 456 41.53 -66.71 5.20
CA LEU A 456 40.64 -67.56 5.98
C LEU A 456 41.07 -69.02 5.83
N GLN A 457 40.95 -69.78 6.91
CA GLN A 457 41.26 -71.21 6.93
C GLN A 457 40.08 -71.97 7.52
N VAL A 458 39.68 -73.06 6.88
CA VAL A 458 38.59 -73.93 7.33
C VAL A 458 38.90 -75.38 7.00
N PHE A 459 38.43 -76.31 7.84
CA PHE A 459 38.57 -77.73 7.56
C PHE A 459 37.49 -78.20 6.59
N THR A 460 37.80 -79.19 5.76
CA THR A 460 36.81 -79.88 4.93
C THR A 460 35.59 -80.30 5.76
N GLY A 461 34.39 -80.22 5.17
CA GLY A 461 33.14 -80.54 5.85
C GLY A 461 32.49 -79.38 6.62
N HIS A 462 33.23 -78.31 6.92
CA HIS A 462 32.74 -77.24 7.80
C HIS A 462 32.24 -76.02 7.02
N PRO A 463 31.18 -75.34 7.48
CA PRO A 463 30.71 -74.11 6.86
C PRO A 463 31.68 -72.96 7.10
N ILE A 464 31.79 -72.06 6.12
CA ILE A 464 32.50 -70.78 6.29
C ILE A 464 31.72 -69.64 5.64
N GLN A 465 31.75 -68.48 6.29
CA GLN A 465 31.17 -67.25 5.75
C GLN A 465 32.28 -66.27 5.35
N LEU A 466 32.30 -65.89 4.07
CA LEU A 466 33.10 -64.81 3.54
C LEU A 466 32.32 -63.51 3.73
N THR A 467 32.79 -62.66 4.64
CA THR A 467 32.10 -61.42 4.97
C THR A 467 32.26 -60.39 3.86
N CYS A 468 31.14 -59.85 3.37
CA CYS A 468 31.10 -58.68 2.52
C CYS A 468 30.32 -57.57 3.22
N VAL A 469 31.00 -56.45 3.47
CA VAL A 469 30.40 -55.27 4.07
C VAL A 469 30.61 -54.10 3.12
N HIS A 470 29.63 -53.21 3.02
CA HIS A 470 29.69 -52.10 2.09
C HIS A 470 29.13 -50.80 2.67
N LYS A 471 29.59 -49.68 2.12
CA LYS A 471 28.96 -48.35 2.23
C LYS A 471 28.61 -47.87 0.82
N SER A 472 27.33 -47.61 0.55
CA SER A 472 26.86 -47.21 -0.77
C SER A 472 25.86 -46.06 -0.69
N TYR A 473 26.03 -45.07 -1.56
CA TYR A 473 25.01 -44.08 -1.89
C TYR A 473 25.15 -43.72 -3.38
N PRO A 474 24.12 -43.97 -4.21
CA PRO A 474 22.76 -44.42 -3.90
C PRO A 474 22.65 -45.88 -3.42
N VAL A 475 21.43 -46.32 -3.11
CA VAL A 475 21.15 -47.68 -2.65
C VAL A 475 21.66 -48.73 -3.65
N ILE A 476 22.10 -49.87 -3.15
CA ILE A 476 22.63 -50.95 -3.97
C ILE A 476 21.51 -51.64 -4.76
N SER A 477 21.87 -52.22 -5.90
CA SER A 477 20.98 -52.85 -6.88
C SER A 477 21.34 -54.30 -7.17
N ASP A 478 22.58 -54.73 -6.89
CA ASP A 478 23.02 -56.11 -7.05
C ASP A 478 24.25 -56.39 -6.15
N VAL A 479 24.44 -57.66 -5.79
CA VAL A 479 25.64 -58.17 -5.09
C VAL A 479 26.02 -59.50 -5.71
N PHE A 480 27.28 -59.66 -6.09
CA PHE A 480 27.78 -60.93 -6.59
C PHE A 480 29.22 -61.20 -6.15
N TRP A 481 29.60 -62.47 -6.15
CA TRP A 481 30.95 -62.90 -5.80
C TRP A 481 31.72 -63.36 -7.03
N ILE A 482 33.03 -63.13 -7.01
CA ILE A 482 33.97 -63.54 -8.04
C ILE A 482 34.94 -64.51 -7.38
N LYS A 483 35.12 -65.70 -7.93
CA LYS A 483 36.09 -66.71 -7.50
C LYS A 483 37.14 -66.90 -8.59
N ASP A 484 38.41 -66.73 -8.24
CA ASP A 484 39.57 -66.92 -9.13
C ASP A 484 39.46 -66.15 -10.47
N GLY A 485 38.78 -65.00 -10.45
CA GLY A 485 38.59 -64.12 -11.60
C GLY A 485 37.26 -64.28 -12.33
N GLU A 486 36.47 -65.32 -12.06
CA GLU A 486 35.18 -65.56 -12.71
C GLU A 486 33.99 -65.34 -11.76
N LYS A 487 32.85 -64.89 -12.30
CA LYS A 487 31.63 -64.69 -11.51
C LYS A 487 31.14 -66.03 -10.98
N LEU A 488 31.06 -66.15 -9.66
CA LEU A 488 30.64 -67.37 -8.98
C LEU A 488 29.15 -67.62 -9.22
N ASN A 489 28.81 -68.83 -9.65
CA ASN A 489 27.43 -69.26 -9.77
C ASN A 489 26.88 -69.67 -8.40
N VAL A 490 26.23 -68.74 -7.72
CA VAL A 490 25.62 -68.95 -6.38
C VAL A 490 24.23 -69.60 -6.44
N SER A 491 23.72 -69.94 -7.63
CA SER A 491 22.39 -70.57 -7.79
C SER A 491 22.34 -72.04 -7.35
N VAL A 492 23.49 -72.63 -7.05
CA VAL A 492 23.60 -74.01 -6.55
C VAL A 492 23.46 -74.07 -5.03
N SER A 493 22.91 -75.17 -4.50
CA SER A 493 22.63 -75.35 -3.06
C SER A 493 23.86 -75.33 -2.13
N LYS A 494 25.07 -75.26 -2.70
CA LYS A 494 26.33 -75.16 -1.96
C LYS A 494 26.54 -73.77 -1.32
N TYR A 495 25.93 -72.73 -1.89
CA TYR A 495 26.17 -71.33 -1.52
C TYR A 495 24.88 -70.67 -0.99
N ASN A 496 25.01 -69.86 0.06
CA ASN A 496 23.96 -68.98 0.57
C ASN A 496 24.45 -67.52 0.62
N GLY A 497 23.54 -66.56 0.62
CA GLY A 497 23.84 -65.13 0.61
C GLY A 497 24.12 -64.59 -0.80
N SER A 498 25.09 -63.68 -0.96
CA SER A 498 25.33 -62.97 -2.22
C SER A 498 24.09 -62.23 -2.75
N THR A 499 23.31 -61.62 -1.86
CA THR A 499 22.13 -60.83 -2.24
C THR A 499 22.21 -59.42 -1.65
N ILE A 500 21.29 -58.54 -2.04
CA ILE A 500 21.17 -57.18 -1.47
C ILE A 500 20.95 -57.23 0.06
N ASN A 501 20.14 -58.18 0.53
CA ASN A 501 19.80 -58.31 1.96
C ASN A 501 20.85 -59.10 2.74
N GLU A 502 21.54 -60.03 2.08
CA GLU A 502 22.61 -60.87 2.65
C GLU A 502 23.86 -60.82 1.75
N PRO A 503 24.68 -59.77 1.82
CA PRO A 503 25.80 -59.58 0.89
C PRO A 503 26.94 -60.60 1.06
N SER A 504 27.09 -61.14 2.27
CA SER A 504 28.14 -62.11 2.59
C SER A 504 27.85 -63.47 1.97
N LEU A 505 28.88 -64.20 1.53
CA LEU A 505 28.76 -65.53 0.93
C LEU A 505 29.02 -66.59 2.00
N THR A 506 28.08 -67.50 2.20
CA THR A 506 28.27 -68.68 3.05
C THR A 506 28.46 -69.91 2.19
N ILE A 507 29.57 -70.62 2.36
CA ILE A 507 29.80 -71.94 1.80
C ILE A 507 29.36 -72.94 2.86
N VAL A 508 28.30 -73.71 2.58
CA VAL A 508 27.62 -74.55 3.59
C VAL A 508 28.45 -75.78 3.97
N ASN A 509 29.09 -76.40 2.98
CA ASN A 509 29.94 -77.56 3.16
C ASN A 509 31.18 -77.41 2.26
N THR A 510 32.34 -77.24 2.89
CA THR A 510 33.59 -76.93 2.17
C THR A 510 34.32 -78.18 1.70
N ASP A 511 34.81 -78.13 0.47
CA ASP A 511 35.69 -79.15 -0.13
C ASP A 511 36.95 -78.51 -0.71
N GLN A 512 37.90 -79.35 -1.17
CA GLN A 512 39.18 -78.87 -1.68
C GLN A 512 39.06 -77.95 -2.90
N PHE A 513 37.95 -78.02 -3.66
CA PHE A 513 37.70 -77.15 -4.80
C PHE A 513 37.19 -75.77 -4.40
N ASP A 514 36.81 -75.54 -3.13
CA ASP A 514 36.44 -74.21 -2.64
C ASP A 514 37.65 -73.34 -2.31
N ALA A 515 38.85 -73.92 -2.18
CA ALA A 515 40.09 -73.16 -2.03
C ALA A 515 40.26 -72.20 -3.22
N GLY A 516 40.73 -70.98 -2.94
CA GLY A 516 40.92 -69.98 -3.98
C GLY A 516 40.76 -68.55 -3.47
N THR A 517 40.74 -67.63 -4.42
CA THR A 517 40.62 -66.19 -4.17
C THR A 517 39.21 -65.70 -4.45
N TYR A 518 38.59 -65.06 -3.47
CA TYR A 518 37.24 -64.51 -3.56
C TYR A 518 37.25 -62.99 -3.51
N VAL A 519 36.37 -62.35 -4.29
CA VAL A 519 36.12 -60.91 -4.29
C VAL A 519 34.61 -60.67 -4.25
N CYS A 520 34.15 -59.84 -3.32
CA CYS A 520 32.77 -59.37 -3.32
C CYS A 520 32.63 -58.16 -4.23
N ALA A 521 31.62 -58.16 -5.09
CA ALA A 521 31.25 -57.05 -5.95
C ALA A 521 29.85 -56.56 -5.59
N VAL A 522 29.72 -55.24 -5.37
CA VAL A 522 28.47 -54.59 -4.98
C VAL A 522 28.14 -53.51 -6.01
N VAL A 523 26.90 -53.47 -6.48
CA VAL A 523 26.48 -52.61 -7.61
C VAL A 523 25.45 -51.58 -7.16
N ASN A 524 25.56 -50.34 -7.64
CA ASN A 524 24.49 -49.33 -7.56
C ASN A 524 24.24 -48.68 -8.92
N ASP A 525 23.37 -47.66 -8.98
CA ASP A 525 23.03 -46.92 -10.20
C ASP A 525 24.23 -46.17 -10.83
N ILE A 526 25.33 -46.00 -10.10
CA ILE A 526 26.58 -45.38 -10.60
C ILE A 526 27.54 -46.43 -11.16
N GLY A 527 27.68 -47.59 -10.52
CA GLY A 527 28.57 -48.65 -10.96
C GLY A 527 28.85 -49.71 -9.91
N THR A 528 29.95 -50.44 -10.08
CA THR A 528 30.32 -51.59 -9.24
C THR A 528 31.56 -51.30 -8.40
N GLY A 529 31.43 -51.53 -7.09
CA GLY A 529 32.54 -51.55 -6.14
C GLY A 529 33.02 -52.96 -5.89
N TYR A 530 34.31 -53.12 -5.60
CA TYR A 530 34.94 -54.42 -5.36
C TYR A 530 35.66 -54.44 -4.02
N SER A 531 35.58 -55.56 -3.30
CA SER A 531 36.41 -55.80 -2.12
C SER A 531 37.86 -56.08 -2.51
N ASN A 532 38.76 -56.10 -1.53
CA ASN A 532 40.06 -56.74 -1.73
C ASN A 532 39.88 -58.27 -1.88
N LYS A 533 40.94 -58.93 -2.34
CA LYS A 533 40.98 -60.40 -2.47
C LYS A 533 40.96 -61.08 -1.09
N ILE A 534 40.10 -62.08 -0.91
CA ILE A 534 40.06 -62.99 0.23
C ILE A 534 40.64 -64.33 -0.21
N LEU A 535 41.72 -64.79 0.41
CA LEU A 535 42.26 -66.12 0.18
C LEU A 535 41.62 -67.11 1.14
N LEU A 536 40.90 -68.10 0.60
CA LEU A 536 40.35 -69.21 1.36
C LEU A 536 41.26 -70.44 1.22
N ILE A 537 41.74 -70.95 2.35
CA ILE A 537 42.56 -72.16 2.44
C ILE A 537 41.72 -73.26 3.10
N ILE A 538 41.66 -74.40 2.43
CA ILE A 538 40.99 -75.60 2.95
C ILE A 538 42.04 -76.53 3.55
N LYS A 539 41.78 -77.06 4.75
CA LYS A 539 42.62 -78.04 5.44
C LYS A 539 41.92 -79.38 5.53
N ASP A 540 42.65 -80.46 5.30
CA ASP A 540 42.17 -81.80 5.60
C ASP A 540 42.49 -82.20 7.04
N LEU A 541 41.58 -82.94 7.66
CA LEU A 541 41.79 -83.52 9.00
C LEU A 541 42.90 -84.58 9.00
N ASP A 542 43.20 -85.19 7.84
CA ASP A 542 44.13 -86.32 7.73
C ASP A 542 45.63 -85.92 7.76
N GLU A 543 45.99 -84.66 7.48
CA GLU A 543 47.40 -84.21 7.51
C GLU A 543 48.01 -84.11 8.93
N THR A 544 47.20 -84.29 9.99
CA THR A 544 47.70 -84.26 11.38
C THR A 544 48.04 -85.64 11.95
N ARG A 545 47.76 -86.73 11.23
CA ARG A 545 48.03 -88.09 11.71
C ARG A 545 49.44 -88.61 11.42
N ASP A 546 50.18 -88.00 10.49
CA ASP A 546 51.51 -88.49 10.10
C ASP A 546 52.70 -87.90 10.91
N ALA A 547 52.43 -87.11 11.96
CA ALA A 547 53.49 -86.54 12.81
C ALA A 547 53.78 -87.33 14.10
N LEU A 548 53.15 -88.49 14.33
CA LEU A 548 53.33 -89.28 15.56
C LEU A 548 53.41 -90.78 15.28
N VAL A 549 54.59 -91.26 14.84
CA VAL A 549 55.01 -92.67 14.98
C VAL A 549 56.46 -92.73 15.48
N PRO A 550 56.79 -93.61 16.46
CA PRO A 550 57.93 -93.44 17.36
C PRO A 550 59.20 -94.17 16.89
N ILE A 551 60.38 -93.62 17.20
CA ILE A 551 61.65 -94.35 17.13
C ILE A 551 62.09 -94.72 18.55
N ILE A 552 62.14 -96.02 18.79
CA ILE A 552 62.65 -96.72 19.97
C ILE A 552 64.19 -96.60 20.00
N GLY A 553 64.78 -96.38 21.18
CA GLY A 553 66.19 -96.68 21.37
C GLY A 553 66.86 -96.06 22.59
N GLY A 554 66.81 -96.79 23.72
CA GLY A 554 67.91 -96.92 24.67
C GLY A 554 68.38 -95.70 25.49
N GLY A 555 68.51 -95.91 26.80
CA GLY A 555 69.43 -95.11 27.62
C GLY A 555 68.76 -94.32 28.73
N VAL A 556 69.00 -94.81 29.94
CA VAL A 556 68.75 -94.19 31.25
C VAL A 556 69.00 -92.68 31.23
N GLY A 557 67.99 -91.88 31.60
CA GLY A 557 68.17 -90.46 31.95
C GLY A 557 67.24 -89.47 31.23
N ALA A 558 65.93 -89.51 31.49
CA ALA A 558 65.02 -88.44 31.07
C ALA A 558 63.81 -88.26 32.00
N LEU A 559 64.07 -88.13 33.30
CA LEU A 559 63.05 -87.73 34.29
C LEU A 559 62.94 -86.20 34.46
N VAL A 560 63.46 -85.40 33.52
CA VAL A 560 63.49 -83.93 33.64
C VAL A 560 62.79 -83.20 32.47
N VAL A 561 62.36 -83.88 31.40
CA VAL A 561 61.80 -83.19 30.21
C VAL A 561 60.27 -83.15 30.18
N ILE A 562 59.57 -84.05 30.90
CA ILE A 562 58.09 -84.05 30.96
C ILE A 562 57.54 -82.97 31.90
N VAL A 563 58.33 -82.48 32.86
CA VAL A 563 57.93 -81.37 33.76
C VAL A 563 58.07 -79.99 33.10
N LEU A 564 58.94 -79.85 32.08
CA LEU A 564 59.13 -78.58 31.36
C LEU A 564 58.13 -78.37 30.20
N LEU A 565 57.61 -79.42 29.58
CA LEU A 565 56.59 -79.28 28.52
C LEU A 565 55.18 -78.99 29.06
N VAL A 566 54.82 -79.51 30.24
CA VAL A 566 53.55 -79.17 30.91
C VAL A 566 53.58 -77.73 31.46
N ALA A 567 54.76 -77.22 31.86
CA ALA A 567 54.92 -75.83 32.27
C ALA A 567 54.81 -74.83 31.11
N ILE A 568 55.30 -75.17 29.92
CA ILE A 568 55.21 -74.30 28.73
C ILE A 568 53.79 -74.26 28.15
N ILE A 569 53.06 -75.39 28.16
CA ILE A 569 51.65 -75.42 27.71
C ILE A 569 50.74 -74.62 28.66
N CYS A 570 51.02 -74.65 29.98
CA CYS A 570 50.32 -73.79 30.95
C CYS A 570 50.69 -72.30 30.84
N ILE A 571 51.92 -71.95 30.43
CA ILE A 571 52.32 -70.54 30.22
C ILE A 571 51.77 -69.98 28.90
N VAL A 572 51.64 -70.80 27.85
CA VAL A 572 51.06 -70.39 26.55
C VAL A 572 49.54 -70.25 26.64
N PHE A 573 48.84 -71.09 27.42
CA PHE A 573 47.40 -70.91 27.64
C PHE A 573 47.06 -69.79 28.64
N ARG A 574 47.96 -69.42 29.55
CA ARG A 574 47.76 -68.26 30.45
C ARG A 574 48.10 -66.92 29.79
N ARG A 575 48.82 -66.90 28.66
CA ARG A 575 49.08 -65.69 27.85
C ARG A 575 48.10 -65.43 26.71
N ARG A 576 47.17 -66.35 26.41
CA ARG A 576 46.14 -66.15 25.37
C ARG A 576 44.77 -65.70 25.89
N ARG A 577 44.63 -65.49 27.20
CA ARG A 577 43.41 -64.96 27.85
C ARG A 577 43.60 -63.61 28.56
N GLU A 578 44.57 -62.80 28.11
CA GLU A 578 44.73 -61.39 28.48
C GLU A 578 45.13 -60.52 27.26
N SER A 579 44.39 -60.63 26.15
CA SER A 579 44.52 -59.70 25.00
C SER A 579 43.19 -59.05 24.61
N HIS A 580 42.22 -59.02 25.51
CA HIS A 580 41.15 -58.04 25.49
C HIS A 580 41.37 -57.04 26.63
N LEU A 581 41.35 -55.75 26.28
CA LEU A 581 41.60 -54.55 27.09
C LEU A 581 43.07 -54.17 27.35
N LYS A 582 43.65 -53.42 26.42
CA LYS A 582 44.48 -52.26 26.75
C LYS A 582 44.14 -51.08 25.83
N ARG A 583 43.19 -50.25 26.27
CA ARG A 583 43.20 -48.81 25.97
C ARG A 583 44.36 -48.23 26.77
N GLN A 584 45.32 -47.58 26.12
CA GLN A 584 46.28 -46.73 26.83
C GLN A 584 45.54 -45.47 27.29
N ILE A 585 45.38 -45.34 28.61
CA ILE A 585 45.00 -44.10 29.27
C ILE A 585 46.31 -43.44 29.69
N VAL A 586 46.62 -42.27 29.13
CA VAL A 586 47.65 -41.39 29.68
C VAL A 586 46.96 -40.52 30.73
N THR A 587 47.17 -40.85 32.00
CA THR A 587 46.67 -40.06 33.13
C THR A 587 47.75 -39.07 33.54
N THR A 588 47.54 -37.78 33.27
CA THR A 588 48.31 -36.71 33.93
C THR A 588 47.44 -36.10 35.03
N ASN A 589 47.86 -36.26 36.28
CA ASN A 589 47.19 -35.68 37.44
C ASN A 589 47.61 -34.22 37.60
N TYR A 590 46.65 -33.30 37.55
CA TYR A 590 46.79 -31.98 38.17
C TYR A 590 45.93 -31.92 39.42
N LYS A 591 46.54 -31.55 40.55
CA LYS A 591 45.87 -31.37 41.84
C LYS A 591 45.48 -29.91 41.99
N THR A 592 44.19 -29.61 41.98
CA THR A 592 43.60 -28.43 42.63
C THR A 592 42.26 -28.84 43.24
N GLY A 593 42.00 -28.40 44.46
CA GLY A 593 40.91 -28.90 45.30
C GLY A 593 39.50 -28.70 44.75
N ALA A 594 38.62 -29.60 45.20
CA ALA A 594 37.17 -29.68 45.03
C ALA A 594 36.65 -30.08 43.62
N GLU A 595 36.09 -31.31 43.58
CA GLU A 595 35.25 -31.95 42.56
C GLU A 595 35.89 -32.35 41.20
N ALA A 596 35.91 -33.67 40.95
CA ALA A 596 36.36 -34.26 39.69
C ALA A 596 35.18 -34.37 38.70
N VAL A 597 35.31 -33.71 37.53
CA VAL A 597 34.38 -33.88 36.40
C VAL A 597 35.09 -34.66 35.29
N GLN A 598 34.45 -35.73 34.82
CA GLN A 598 34.98 -36.63 33.79
C GLN A 598 34.46 -36.23 32.40
N PHE A 599 35.34 -35.91 31.45
CA PHE A 599 34.98 -35.70 30.04
C PHE A 599 35.42 -36.88 29.17
N ARG A 600 34.55 -37.26 28.21
CA ARG A 600 34.82 -38.27 27.18
C ARG A 600 34.95 -37.52 25.84
N LEU A 601 36.09 -37.69 25.16
CA LEU A 601 36.34 -37.23 23.80
C LEU A 601 36.65 -38.48 22.96
N ASP A 602 35.83 -38.75 21.95
CA ASP A 602 36.15 -39.70 20.88
C ASP A 602 36.75 -38.88 19.73
N ILE A 603 37.95 -39.25 19.29
CA ILE A 603 38.66 -38.68 18.14
C ILE A 603 38.78 -39.81 17.11
N ASP A 604 38.27 -39.59 15.90
CA ASP A 604 38.48 -40.46 14.73
C ASP A 604 39.89 -40.23 14.17
N GLU A 605 40.68 -41.29 14.06
CA GLU A 605 41.95 -41.29 13.33
C GLU A 605 41.69 -41.49 11.83
N ASP A 606 41.85 -40.43 11.04
CA ASP A 606 42.13 -40.53 9.60
C ASP A 606 42.59 -39.16 9.03
N GLU A 607 43.62 -38.54 9.61
CA GLU A 607 44.40 -37.49 8.95
C GLU A 607 45.87 -37.49 9.43
N VAL A 608 46.69 -38.39 8.89
CA VAL A 608 48.16 -38.19 8.83
C VAL A 608 48.70 -38.73 7.50
N SER A 609 49.24 -37.83 6.69
CA SER A 609 50.01 -38.18 5.47
C SER A 609 51.43 -38.65 5.84
N PRO A 610 52.05 -39.56 5.06
CA PRO A 610 53.30 -40.20 5.46
C PRO A 610 54.53 -39.40 5.02
N SER A 611 55.41 -39.05 5.95
CA SER A 611 56.79 -38.72 5.62
C SER A 611 57.75 -38.94 6.81
N ILE A 612 58.69 -39.85 6.57
CA ILE A 612 60.03 -40.00 7.19
C ILE A 612 60.10 -40.81 8.49
N LEU A 613 60.27 -42.12 8.31
CA LEU A 613 61.11 -42.95 9.18
C LEU A 613 62.57 -42.77 8.74
N THR A 614 63.46 -42.35 9.66
CA THR A 614 64.79 -42.94 9.92
C THR A 614 65.53 -42.11 10.98
N ASN A 615 65.81 -42.71 12.14
CA ASN A 615 67.10 -42.82 12.85
C ASN A 615 66.91 -42.86 14.39
N PRO A 616 67.56 -43.76 15.16
CA PRO A 616 67.32 -43.96 16.59
C PRO A 616 68.29 -43.18 17.50
N ASN A 617 67.73 -42.61 18.58
CA ASN A 617 68.33 -41.95 19.76
C ASN A 617 68.69 -40.43 19.71
N PRO A 618 68.52 -39.69 20.83
CA PRO A 618 67.91 -38.35 20.87
C PRO A 618 68.86 -37.21 21.31
N PRO A 619 68.38 -35.94 21.33
CA PRO A 619 68.79 -34.99 22.35
C PRO A 619 67.61 -34.36 23.12
N LYS A 620 67.96 -33.98 24.35
CA LYS A 620 67.13 -33.33 25.37
C LYS A 620 66.75 -31.90 24.99
N ASP A 621 65.64 -31.48 25.60
CA ASP A 621 65.15 -30.10 25.78
C ASP A 621 64.98 -29.29 24.50
N ASP A 622 63.71 -29.11 24.11
CA ASP A 622 63.26 -27.79 23.68
C ASP A 622 61.74 -27.63 23.87
N HIS A 623 61.40 -26.53 24.54
CA HIS A 623 60.04 -26.07 24.77
C HIS A 623 59.37 -25.68 23.45
N ILE A 624 58.30 -26.37 23.07
CA ILE A 624 57.37 -25.87 22.04
C ILE A 624 56.16 -25.24 22.74
N SER A 625 56.11 -23.91 22.68
CA SER A 625 54.98 -23.08 23.12
C SER A 625 53.96 -22.96 21.99
N ILE A 626 52.75 -23.47 22.19
CA ILE A 626 51.61 -23.19 21.31
C ILE A 626 50.61 -22.31 22.07
N LYS A 627 50.40 -21.08 21.57
CA LYS A 627 49.38 -20.15 22.06
C LYS A 627 48.01 -20.58 21.52
N VAL A 628 47.05 -20.82 22.42
CA VAL A 628 45.63 -20.95 22.08
C VAL A 628 44.87 -19.81 22.77
N PRO A 629 44.36 -18.80 22.05
CA PRO A 629 43.35 -17.90 22.58
C PRO A 629 41.99 -18.62 22.51
N ASP A 630 41.24 -18.62 23.62
CA ASP A 630 39.77 -18.86 23.75
C ASP A 630 39.36 -19.64 25.01
N LEU A 631 40.28 -19.94 25.93
CA LEU A 631 39.89 -20.54 27.23
C LEU A 631 39.38 -19.52 28.27
N LYS A 632 39.64 -18.22 28.10
CA LYS A 632 39.24 -17.18 29.07
C LYS A 632 37.77 -16.77 28.95
N GLU A 633 37.15 -16.89 27.78
CA GLU A 633 35.77 -16.45 27.56
C GLU A 633 34.74 -17.50 28.00
N TYR A 634 35.13 -18.78 28.01
CA TYR A 634 34.28 -19.88 28.47
C TYR A 634 34.15 -19.95 30.00
N ILE A 635 35.22 -19.60 30.72
CA ILE A 635 35.22 -19.60 32.20
C ILE A 635 34.38 -18.43 32.75
N PHE A 636 34.30 -17.31 32.03
CA PHE A 636 33.52 -16.14 32.46
C PHE A 636 32.00 -16.36 32.35
N LYS A 637 31.52 -17.07 31.31
CA LYS A 637 30.08 -17.36 31.14
C LYS A 637 29.51 -18.38 32.13
N LYS A 638 30.35 -19.28 32.67
CA LYS A 638 29.88 -20.34 33.60
C LYS A 638 29.71 -19.85 35.05
N GLN A 639 30.29 -18.71 35.43
CA GLN A 639 30.10 -18.12 36.77
C GLN A 639 28.85 -17.22 36.86
N GLN A 640 28.25 -16.78 35.75
CA GLN A 640 27.01 -15.98 35.77
C GLN A 640 25.71 -16.80 35.80
N ASN A 641 25.74 -18.08 35.40
CA ASN A 641 24.53 -18.92 35.33
C ASN A 641 24.18 -19.70 36.61
N ASN A 642 24.88 -19.48 37.74
CA ASN A 642 24.62 -20.17 39.02
C ASN A 642 23.85 -19.33 40.06
N LYS A 643 23.08 -18.35 39.61
CA LYS A 643 22.07 -17.67 40.43
C LYS A 643 20.82 -17.47 39.60
N LEU A 644 19.90 -18.44 39.65
CA LEU A 644 18.44 -18.29 39.54
C LEU A 644 17.83 -19.69 39.47
N GLU A 645 16.75 -19.87 40.25
CA GLU A 645 15.76 -20.96 40.25
C GLU A 645 15.74 -21.86 41.50
N ASP A 646 15.24 -21.23 42.58
CA ASP A 646 14.21 -21.83 43.42
C ASP A 646 12.84 -21.80 42.69
N GLU A 647 11.95 -22.72 43.08
CA GLU A 647 10.53 -22.87 42.70
C GLU A 647 10.25 -23.47 41.30
N TYR A 648 9.86 -24.75 41.26
CA TYR A 648 8.47 -25.18 41.03
C TYR A 648 8.33 -26.70 41.24
N LYS A 649 7.45 -27.07 42.17
CA LYS A 649 6.93 -28.44 42.37
C LYS A 649 6.00 -28.81 41.20
N VAL A 650 5.89 -30.11 40.88
CA VAL A 650 4.68 -30.96 41.05
C VAL A 650 4.76 -32.25 40.19
N ARG A 651 4.59 -33.40 40.90
CA ARG A 651 3.97 -34.72 40.55
C ARG A 651 4.13 -35.25 39.11
N GLY A 652 4.58 -36.47 38.86
CA GLY A 652 4.23 -37.73 39.54
C GLY A 652 3.23 -38.51 38.69
N ILE A 653 3.74 -39.35 37.78
CA ILE A 653 3.45 -40.78 37.49
C ILE A 653 4.51 -41.24 36.50
#